data_AF-A0A4U0VUD4-F1
#
_entry.id   AF-A0A4U0VUD4-F1
#
_cell.length_a   1.000
_cell.length_b   1.000
_cell.length_c   1.000
_cell.angle_alpha   90.00
_cell.angle_beta   90.00
_cell.angle_gamma   90.00
#
_symmetry.space_group_name_H-M   'P 1'
#
loop_
_entity.id
_entity.type
_entity.pdbx_description
1 polymer ?
#
loop_
_entity_poly.entity_id
_entity_poly.type
_entity_poly.pdbx_seq_one_letter_code
_entity_poly.pdbx_strand_id
1 'polypeptide(L)'
;MATTSTERLIQLENIVDTRMIEHTDGWPLYGLRPKKDTDLELIHDRLVRERGTKSNFEVYLRDKDMPERYHFSKNQRIAPLWIVPQAGWAIVTQEEFDMKKQKGEIYRPRGLHGYDHEHPLMRAIFVARGPAFPHQPGSRLDVFQNIEVYNIVCDSIGVVPRSNNGTLRLPLKPVGLHSDEGVPQLKTPPDFPGQDQAANGIASIDTVRAALYGTSVTPLALSGPSTTGSLPSASAPARPIVNDGANRDAERNSSTAWWDWVTGKYDSVKDWSTGPSDKVGAESDKSPRKRKGSPTIMCTDRESSYSAHLTTTHNLQLVNSTITAGSSIFDGAPIPLTFGIELEAIFCFHEDRLSSLLTERSSAAIIVKNVAISDKNLEKCTYAGARSVVDKFRGIEYRPYIDEPLQLVRHLVSKVPGRRGIHVHAENEKQTSYQTWSISVDGTLNGLTKADLVAAFPDRIPDLAAAADFDSYGIELITHPYSCATAARDDIAAVISSLRGSSISNFGVTTNLNCGAHVHVGLPDGGGIPLSVVQHLAYLVVVYEDEISALHAPSRRLNIDHGELSTNREAFFAECPEPVEKWFLDPLTGVSTLKKMEPTYLPLAQIRRMLFDDVDKTGAGDSGKGLRKLCAYMGHKGHLVNFSYLTRTADAGPRTLEFRQHAGTLEADDVYHWVLFCTGLVRLAYRYAETGTDSAVESWDDTIDIELLWSEMGLPEASREFLRQKAAFYREVAPDCHAPPLWREYAEFADSDAERVREADLAAASGAESD
;
A
#
# COMPACT_ATOMS: atom_id res chain seq x y z
N MET A 1 27.57 2.87 11.29
CA MET A 1 27.38 1.45 11.65
C MET A 1 28.73 0.75 11.59
N ALA A 2 29.05 -0.18 12.50
CA ALA A 2 30.28 -0.98 12.43
C ALA A 2 30.02 -2.38 11.89
N THR A 3 30.89 -2.91 11.04
CA THR A 3 30.74 -4.24 10.41
C THR A 3 31.20 -5.35 11.36
N THR A 4 30.42 -6.42 11.44
CA THR A 4 30.77 -7.61 12.23
C THR A 4 31.52 -8.64 11.40
N SER A 5 32.25 -9.52 12.07
CA SER A 5 32.95 -10.66 11.47
C SER A 5 33.01 -11.82 12.46
N THR A 6 33.00 -13.06 11.96
CA THR A 6 33.24 -14.25 12.78
C THR A 6 34.64 -14.29 13.41
N GLU A 7 35.60 -13.55 12.85
CA GLU A 7 36.93 -13.36 13.44
C GLU A 7 36.92 -12.40 14.64
N ARG A 8 35.81 -11.66 14.85
CA ARG A 8 35.65 -10.62 15.87
C ARG A 8 34.44 -10.89 16.76
N LEU A 9 34.28 -12.14 17.18
CA LEU A 9 33.25 -12.56 18.14
C LEU A 9 33.86 -12.87 19.51
N ILE A 10 33.11 -12.55 20.55
CA ILE A 10 33.38 -12.89 21.94
C ILE A 10 32.25 -13.78 22.43
N GLN A 11 32.54 -15.05 22.68
CA GLN A 11 31.58 -15.96 23.32
C GLN A 11 31.38 -15.55 24.79
N LEU A 12 30.16 -15.17 25.17
CA LEU A 12 29.85 -14.72 26.53
C LEU A 12 30.22 -15.78 27.58
N GLU A 13 29.85 -17.04 27.34
CA GLU A 13 30.09 -18.18 28.22
C GLU A 13 31.57 -18.50 28.40
N ASN A 14 32.44 -17.99 27.51
CA ASN A 14 33.88 -18.15 27.68
C ASN A 14 34.46 -17.13 28.66
N ILE A 15 33.80 -15.98 28.87
CA ILE A 15 34.32 -14.89 29.71
C ILE A 15 33.57 -14.74 31.04
N VAL A 16 32.31 -15.16 31.12
CA VAL A 16 31.50 -15.12 32.35
C VAL A 16 30.77 -16.44 32.58
N ASP A 17 30.59 -16.82 33.86
CA ASP A 17 29.70 -17.91 34.23
C ASP A 17 28.25 -17.41 34.21
N THR A 18 27.55 -17.65 33.11
CA THR A 18 26.18 -17.16 32.88
C THR A 18 25.18 -17.68 33.91
N ARG A 19 25.49 -18.76 34.65
CA ARG A 19 24.61 -19.28 35.72
C ARG A 19 24.53 -18.34 36.92
N MET A 20 25.52 -17.46 37.10
CA MET A 20 25.56 -16.43 38.14
C MET A 20 24.76 -15.17 37.78
N ILE A 21 24.36 -15.05 36.50
CA ILE A 21 23.65 -13.88 35.98
C ILE A 21 22.15 -14.13 36.08
N GLU A 22 21.42 -13.16 36.63
CA GLU A 22 19.96 -13.16 36.69
C GLU A 22 19.37 -12.56 35.41
N HIS A 23 19.95 -11.45 34.97
CA HIS A 23 19.47 -10.69 33.83
C HIS A 23 20.62 -9.98 33.10
N THR A 24 20.44 -9.78 31.80
CA THR A 24 21.37 -9.04 30.94
C THR A 24 20.67 -7.83 30.33
N ASP A 25 21.23 -6.65 30.51
CA ASP A 25 20.75 -5.38 29.97
C ASP A 25 21.50 -5.05 28.67
N GLY A 26 20.77 -4.70 27.61
CA GLY A 26 21.36 -4.19 26.37
C GLY A 26 21.99 -5.26 25.48
N TRP A 27 22.26 -4.83 24.25
CA TRP A 27 23.01 -5.56 23.22
C TRP A 27 23.38 -4.54 22.12
N PRO A 28 24.60 -4.54 21.56
CA PRO A 28 25.71 -5.50 21.69
C PRO A 28 26.63 -5.27 22.90
N LEU A 29 26.39 -4.24 23.71
CA LEU A 29 27.00 -4.10 25.04
C LEU A 29 26.19 -4.92 26.03
N TYR A 30 26.86 -5.59 26.97
CA TYR A 30 26.20 -6.47 27.93
C TYR A 30 26.30 -5.88 29.33
N GLY A 31 25.21 -5.29 29.81
CA GLY A 31 25.00 -4.99 31.21
C GLY A 31 24.66 -6.27 31.95
N LEU A 32 25.39 -6.62 33.01
CA LEU A 32 25.20 -7.84 33.77
C LEU A 32 24.60 -7.53 35.14
N ARG A 33 23.49 -8.22 35.45
CA ARG A 33 22.85 -8.21 36.78
C ARG A 33 23.06 -9.58 37.42
N PRO A 34 23.94 -9.70 38.43
CA PRO A 34 24.14 -10.96 39.15
C PRO A 34 22.89 -11.36 39.95
N LYS A 35 22.68 -12.67 40.14
CA LYS A 35 21.63 -13.20 41.05
C LYS A 35 21.84 -12.83 42.51
N LYS A 36 23.09 -12.52 42.88
CA LYS A 36 23.47 -12.09 44.22
C LYS A 36 24.40 -10.90 44.07
N ASP A 37 24.06 -9.79 44.72
CA ASP A 37 24.89 -8.59 44.70
C ASP A 37 26.32 -8.85 45.20
N THR A 38 26.50 -9.82 46.12
CA THR A 38 27.81 -10.24 46.63
C THR A 38 28.74 -10.83 45.57
N ASP A 39 28.22 -11.24 44.42
CA ASP A 39 29.00 -11.84 43.34
C ASP A 39 29.49 -10.80 42.33
N LEU A 40 29.06 -9.54 42.44
CA LEU A 40 29.36 -8.47 41.48
C LEU A 40 30.86 -8.24 41.31
N GLU A 41 31.60 -8.03 42.40
CA GLU A 41 33.05 -7.82 42.38
C GLU A 41 33.79 -9.05 41.85
N LEU A 42 33.31 -10.25 42.20
CA LEU A 42 33.90 -11.51 41.74
C LEU A 42 33.78 -11.66 40.20
N ILE A 43 32.60 -11.35 39.65
CA ILE A 43 32.35 -11.39 38.20
C ILE A 43 33.19 -10.31 37.50
N HIS A 44 33.22 -9.09 38.04
CA HIS A 44 34.03 -8.00 37.52
C HIS A 44 35.53 -8.37 37.47
N ASP A 45 36.11 -8.85 38.55
CA ASP A 45 37.55 -9.18 38.62
C ASP A 45 37.94 -10.31 37.66
N ARG A 46 37.02 -11.26 37.43
CA ARG A 46 37.20 -12.29 36.42
C ARG A 46 37.22 -11.69 35.01
N LEU A 47 36.26 -10.82 34.68
CA LEU A 47 36.19 -10.18 33.37
C LEU A 47 37.41 -9.29 33.10
N VAL A 48 37.87 -8.53 34.10
CA VAL A 48 39.12 -7.75 34.01
C VAL A 48 40.33 -8.65 33.73
N ARG A 49 40.40 -9.83 34.37
CA ARG A 49 41.46 -10.82 34.11
C ARG A 49 41.38 -11.41 32.70
N GLU A 50 40.17 -11.76 32.24
CA GLU A 50 39.95 -12.33 30.90
C GLU A 50 40.25 -11.33 29.78
N ARG A 51 39.91 -10.05 30.02
CA ARG A 51 40.28 -8.91 29.17
C ARG A 51 41.80 -8.78 29.11
N GLY A 52 42.49 -8.74 30.25
CA GLY A 52 43.95 -8.70 30.30
C GLY A 52 44.53 -7.55 29.47
N THR A 53 45.37 -7.88 28.47
CA THR A 53 45.90 -6.92 27.47
C THR A 53 45.15 -6.95 26.14
N LYS A 54 44.08 -7.74 26.02
CA LYS A 54 43.27 -7.82 24.80
C LYS A 54 42.50 -6.52 24.63
N SER A 55 42.42 -6.05 23.39
CA SER A 55 41.72 -4.83 22.99
C SER A 55 40.40 -5.15 22.30
N ASN A 56 39.65 -6.16 22.74
CA ASN A 56 38.40 -6.57 22.10
C ASN A 56 37.15 -6.16 22.90
N PHE A 57 37.27 -5.95 24.21
CA PHE A 57 36.22 -5.36 25.05
C PHE A 57 36.81 -4.64 26.27
N GLU A 58 36.02 -3.74 26.84
CA GLU A 58 36.26 -3.09 28.12
C GLU A 58 35.19 -3.50 29.13
N VAL A 59 35.48 -3.31 30.42
CA VAL A 59 34.61 -3.70 31.52
C VAL A 59 34.50 -2.53 32.49
N TYR A 60 33.28 -2.19 32.88
CA TYR A 60 33.01 -1.07 33.79
C TYR A 60 31.97 -1.42 34.84
N LEU A 61 32.23 -1.06 36.08
CA LEU A 61 31.23 -0.94 37.14
C LEU A 61 30.57 0.43 37.05
N ARG A 62 29.24 0.42 36.98
CA ARG A 62 28.38 1.62 36.89
C ARG A 62 28.77 2.69 37.92
N ASP A 63 28.99 2.25 39.16
CA ASP A 63 29.16 3.12 40.31
C ASP A 63 30.63 3.44 40.64
N LYS A 64 31.61 2.91 39.87
CA LYS A 64 33.04 3.02 40.20
C LYS A 64 33.89 3.62 39.10
N ASP A 65 33.81 3.08 37.89
CA ASP A 65 34.77 3.39 36.82
C ASP A 65 34.14 3.58 35.43
N MET A 66 32.79 3.62 35.35
CA MET A 66 32.09 4.05 34.14
C MET A 66 32.59 5.45 33.68
N PRO A 67 33.04 5.62 32.43
CA PRO A 67 33.56 6.89 31.95
C PRO A 67 32.55 8.04 32.09
N GLU A 68 32.98 9.14 32.70
CA GLU A 68 32.09 10.28 32.97
C GLU A 68 31.48 10.86 31.69
N ARG A 69 32.24 10.87 30.57
CA ARG A 69 31.77 11.33 29.26
C ARG A 69 30.58 10.56 28.69
N TYR A 70 30.31 9.35 29.18
CA TYR A 70 29.11 8.61 28.79
C TYR A 70 27.85 9.10 29.48
N HIS A 71 27.97 9.80 30.61
CA HIS A 71 26.84 10.17 31.47
C HIS A 71 25.94 8.95 31.82
N PHE A 72 26.52 7.76 31.89
CA PHE A 72 25.82 6.47 31.93
C PHE A 72 25.99 5.74 33.28
N SER A 73 25.75 6.46 34.39
CA SER A 73 25.88 5.89 35.74
C SER A 73 24.75 6.26 36.70
N LYS A 74 24.08 7.40 36.49
CA LYS A 74 23.13 8.00 37.46
C LYS A 74 21.69 7.47 37.33
N ASN A 75 21.51 6.16 37.14
CA ASN A 75 20.18 5.54 37.09
C ASN A 75 20.23 4.05 37.48
N GLN A 76 19.33 3.59 38.35
CA GLN A 76 19.26 2.18 38.77
C GLN A 76 18.83 1.21 37.65
N ARG A 77 18.19 1.72 36.60
CA ARG A 77 17.89 0.94 35.38
C ARG A 77 19.15 0.53 34.63
N ILE A 78 20.28 1.19 34.86
CA ILE A 78 21.57 0.80 34.29
C ILE A 78 22.12 -0.37 35.13
N ALA A 79 22.46 -1.49 34.50
CA ALA A 79 23.09 -2.62 35.17
C ALA A 79 24.34 -2.18 35.97
N PRO A 80 24.65 -2.85 37.10
CA PRO A 80 25.79 -2.49 37.94
C PRO A 80 27.16 -2.77 37.29
N LEU A 81 27.22 -3.66 36.30
CA LEU A 81 28.43 -4.07 35.59
C LEU A 81 28.15 -4.10 34.09
N TRP A 82 29.06 -3.61 33.26
CA TRP A 82 28.95 -3.56 31.81
C TRP A 82 30.18 -4.13 31.12
N ILE A 83 29.95 -4.91 30.07
CA ILE A 83 30.94 -5.34 29.09
C ILE A 83 30.70 -4.54 27.81
N VAL A 84 31.67 -3.75 27.41
CA VAL A 84 31.59 -2.85 26.24
C VAL A 84 32.56 -3.36 25.18
N PRO A 85 32.10 -4.08 24.14
CA PRO A 85 32.98 -4.50 23.05
C PRO A 85 33.56 -3.30 22.31
N GLN A 86 34.75 -3.47 21.73
CA GLN A 86 35.30 -2.49 20.80
C GLN A 86 34.49 -2.49 19.50
N ALA A 87 34.45 -1.36 18.79
CA ALA A 87 33.73 -1.28 17.51
C ALA A 87 34.15 -2.42 16.57
N GLY A 88 33.17 -3.05 15.91
CA GLY A 88 33.38 -4.19 15.02
C GLY A 88 33.55 -5.55 15.71
N TRP A 89 33.58 -5.61 17.06
CA TRP A 89 33.46 -6.84 17.84
C TRP A 89 32.02 -7.06 18.33
N ALA A 90 31.56 -8.30 18.34
CA ALA A 90 30.25 -8.65 18.91
C ALA A 90 30.40 -9.65 20.06
N ILE A 91 29.59 -9.50 21.10
CA ILE A 91 29.42 -10.53 22.12
C ILE A 91 28.24 -11.40 21.69
N VAL A 92 28.42 -12.72 21.75
CA VAL A 92 27.42 -13.71 21.35
C VAL A 92 27.24 -14.77 22.43
N THR A 93 26.03 -15.24 22.61
CA THR A 93 25.75 -16.43 23.42
C THR A 93 25.96 -17.71 22.60
N GLN A 94 26.11 -18.86 23.25
CA GLN A 94 26.30 -20.14 22.55
C GLN A 94 25.04 -20.54 21.78
N GLU A 95 23.88 -20.08 22.25
CA GLU A 95 22.60 -20.27 21.58
C GLU A 95 22.49 -19.43 20.30
N GLU A 96 22.97 -18.18 20.34
CA GLU A 96 22.99 -17.29 19.18
C GLU A 96 23.99 -17.73 18.10
N PHE A 97 25.23 -18.02 18.51
CA PHE A 97 26.29 -18.42 17.58
C PHE A 97 27.39 -19.19 18.33
N ASP A 98 27.43 -20.51 18.13
CA ASP A 98 28.46 -21.35 18.73
C ASP A 98 29.76 -21.26 17.91
N MET A 99 30.69 -20.43 18.38
CA MET A 99 31.98 -20.19 17.72
C MET A 99 32.82 -21.46 17.47
N LYS A 100 32.56 -22.55 18.20
CA LYS A 100 33.27 -23.82 18.02
C LYS A 100 32.63 -24.67 16.92
N LYS A 101 31.30 -24.69 16.81
CA LYS A 101 30.55 -25.51 15.85
C LYS A 101 30.39 -24.83 14.49
N GLN A 102 30.16 -23.53 14.47
CA GLN A 102 29.79 -22.77 13.28
C GLN A 102 30.99 -22.10 12.62
N LYS A 103 32.12 -22.83 12.56
CA LYS A 103 33.35 -22.34 11.94
C LYS A 103 33.18 -22.23 10.42
N GLY A 104 33.40 -21.04 9.88
CA GLY A 104 33.26 -20.74 8.45
C GLY A 104 31.84 -20.34 8.04
N GLU A 105 30.89 -20.31 8.97
CA GLU A 105 29.59 -19.68 8.73
C GLU A 105 29.71 -18.15 8.81
N ILE A 106 28.70 -17.46 8.29
CA ILE A 106 28.63 -15.99 8.35
C ILE A 106 27.83 -15.63 9.61
N TYR A 107 28.45 -14.86 10.51
CA TYR A 107 27.72 -14.28 11.64
C TYR A 107 26.69 -13.27 11.15
N ARG A 108 25.47 -13.40 11.65
CA ARG A 108 24.38 -12.45 11.44
C ARG A 108 23.96 -11.92 12.82
N PRO A 109 23.80 -10.59 12.97
CA PRO A 109 23.76 -9.56 11.93
C PRO A 109 25.13 -9.05 11.47
N ARG A 110 25.18 -8.53 10.24
CA ARG A 110 26.41 -8.08 9.56
C ARG A 110 26.86 -6.66 9.91
N GLY A 111 26.02 -5.91 10.62
CA GLY A 111 26.30 -4.55 11.10
C GLY A 111 25.74 -4.37 12.51
N LEU A 112 26.48 -3.66 13.35
CA LEU A 112 26.13 -3.36 14.74
C LEU A 112 26.38 -1.89 15.07
N HIS A 113 25.63 -1.41 16.06
CA HIS A 113 25.77 -0.10 16.68
C HIS A 113 25.63 -0.19 18.19
N GLY A 114 25.78 0.93 18.90
CA GLY A 114 25.68 1.00 20.36
C GLY A 114 27.04 1.05 21.07
N TYR A 115 28.15 0.89 20.34
CA TYR A 115 29.50 1.08 20.86
C TYR A 115 29.72 2.52 21.37
N ASP A 116 30.96 2.80 21.77
CA ASP A 116 31.41 4.13 22.13
C ASP A 116 30.95 5.19 21.10
N HIS A 117 30.14 6.14 21.57
CA HIS A 117 29.53 7.19 20.75
C HIS A 117 30.55 8.12 20.08
N GLU A 118 31.78 8.21 20.59
CA GLU A 118 32.86 8.98 19.95
C GLU A 118 33.52 8.24 18.78
N HIS A 119 33.30 6.94 18.66
CA HIS A 119 33.82 6.18 17.54
C HIS A 119 33.23 6.73 16.23
N PRO A 120 34.05 7.04 15.21
CA PRO A 120 33.56 7.62 13.96
C PRO A 120 32.43 6.83 13.27
N LEU A 121 32.41 5.51 13.41
CA LEU A 121 31.33 4.65 12.89
C LEU A 121 30.01 4.77 13.65
N MET A 122 30.00 5.31 14.88
CA MET A 122 28.80 5.57 15.68
C MET A 122 28.24 6.97 15.49
N ARG A 123 28.89 7.82 14.66
CA ARG A 123 28.38 9.16 14.36
C ARG A 123 27.07 9.09 13.56
N ALA A 124 26.16 9.99 13.91
CA ALA A 124 24.92 10.22 13.18
C ALA A 124 25.06 11.41 12.21
N ILE A 125 24.12 11.53 11.29
CA ILE A 125 24.04 12.64 10.33
C ILE A 125 23.14 13.73 10.91
N PHE A 126 23.54 14.99 10.77
CA PHE A 126 22.69 16.15 11.03
C PHE A 126 22.71 17.08 9.82
N VAL A 127 21.54 17.39 9.27
CA VAL A 127 21.34 18.36 8.19
C VAL A 127 20.14 19.24 8.56
N ALA A 128 20.32 20.56 8.49
CA ALA A 128 19.27 21.52 8.77
C ALA A 128 19.11 22.50 7.61
N ARG A 129 17.85 22.76 7.21
CA ARG A 129 17.49 23.72 6.17
C ARG A 129 16.16 24.37 6.53
N GLY A 130 16.09 25.69 6.42
CA GLY A 130 14.86 26.44 6.65
C GLY A 130 15.13 27.86 7.12
N PRO A 131 14.08 28.67 7.31
CA PRO A 131 14.23 30.09 7.69
C PRO A 131 14.90 30.29 9.05
N ALA A 132 14.77 29.34 9.98
CA ALA A 132 15.46 29.35 11.27
C ALA A 132 16.99 29.10 11.15
N PHE A 133 17.46 28.68 9.98
CA PHE A 133 18.86 28.40 9.68
C PHE A 133 19.32 29.31 8.53
N PRO A 134 19.51 30.62 8.77
CA PRO A 134 19.80 31.62 7.74
C PRO A 134 21.28 31.59 7.29
N HIS A 135 21.84 30.39 7.11
CA HIS A 135 23.23 30.16 6.75
C HIS A 135 23.35 29.90 5.25
N GLN A 136 24.55 30.12 4.70
CA GLN A 136 24.83 29.80 3.30
C GLN A 136 24.62 28.30 3.05
N PRO A 137 23.98 27.88 1.93
CA PRO A 137 23.88 26.47 1.57
C PRO A 137 25.25 25.78 1.56
N GLY A 138 25.32 24.59 2.15
CA GLY A 138 26.58 23.86 2.31
C GLY A 138 27.45 24.32 3.48
N SER A 139 26.95 25.20 4.35
CA SER A 139 27.58 25.54 5.64
C SER A 139 27.83 24.30 6.48
N ARG A 140 29.06 24.16 6.97
CA ARG A 140 29.53 23.07 7.84
C ARG A 140 29.53 23.54 9.29
N LEU A 141 29.21 22.63 10.20
CA LEU A 141 29.34 22.81 11.65
C LEU A 141 30.46 21.93 12.20
N ASP A 142 30.98 22.29 13.36
CA ASP A 142 31.75 21.35 14.16
C ASP A 142 30.84 20.22 14.66
N VAL A 143 31.45 19.06 14.96
CA VAL A 143 30.71 17.92 15.52
C VAL A 143 30.14 18.31 16.88
N PHE A 144 28.86 18.01 17.09
CA PHE A 144 28.17 18.24 18.35
C PHE A 144 27.31 17.02 18.73
N GLN A 145 26.93 16.91 20.00
CA GLN A 145 26.14 15.78 20.50
C GLN A 145 24.63 15.96 20.22
N ASN A 146 23.89 14.87 20.03
CA ASN A 146 22.46 14.93 19.71
C ASN A 146 21.58 15.56 20.81
N ILE A 147 22.05 15.62 22.07
CA ILE A 147 21.35 16.30 23.18
C ILE A 147 21.10 17.79 22.88
N GLU A 148 21.89 18.37 21.98
CA GLU A 148 21.78 19.76 21.54
C GLU A 148 20.55 20.02 20.66
N VAL A 149 20.03 18.98 20.00
CA VAL A 149 18.94 19.09 19.03
C VAL A 149 17.65 19.59 19.67
N TYR A 150 17.40 19.25 20.95
CA TYR A 150 16.21 19.72 21.66
C TYR A 150 16.13 21.26 21.70
N ASN A 151 17.22 21.92 22.07
CA ASN A 151 17.28 23.39 22.10
C ASN A 151 17.16 23.99 20.69
N ILE A 152 17.79 23.36 19.69
CA ILE A 152 17.71 23.80 18.29
C ILE A 152 16.26 23.77 17.79
N VAL A 153 15.53 22.69 18.08
CA VAL A 153 14.11 22.57 17.71
C VAL A 153 13.28 23.62 18.45
N CYS A 154 13.42 23.74 19.77
CA CYS A 154 12.72 24.74 20.57
C CYS A 154 12.93 26.17 20.04
N ASP A 155 14.18 26.55 19.77
CA ASP A 155 14.52 27.86 19.21
C ASP A 155 13.92 28.06 17.81
N SER A 156 13.90 27.01 16.97
CA SER A 156 13.38 27.10 15.60
C SER A 156 11.87 27.35 15.53
N ILE A 157 11.12 26.93 16.55
CA ILE A 157 9.66 27.10 16.66
C ILE A 157 9.26 28.18 17.69
N GLY A 158 10.23 28.87 18.29
CA GLY A 158 9.97 29.96 19.25
C GLY A 158 9.43 29.51 20.61
N VAL A 159 9.73 28.29 21.05
CA VAL A 159 9.31 27.75 22.36
C VAL A 159 10.46 27.81 23.37
N VAL A 160 10.16 28.15 24.62
CA VAL A 160 11.16 28.14 25.71
C VAL A 160 11.52 26.68 26.05
N PRO A 161 12.79 26.27 25.92
CA PRO A 161 13.20 24.91 26.26
C PRO A 161 13.06 24.67 27.77
N ARG A 162 12.60 23.47 28.15
CA ARG A 162 12.70 23.02 29.54
C ARG A 162 14.15 22.67 29.89
N SER A 163 14.46 22.57 31.18
CA SER A 163 15.78 22.16 31.66
C SER A 163 16.21 20.84 31.00
N ASN A 164 17.35 20.86 30.34
CA ASN A 164 17.95 19.73 29.62
C ASN A 164 19.49 19.87 29.63
N ASN A 165 20.21 18.90 29.04
CA ASN A 165 21.67 18.87 29.07
C ASN A 165 22.35 19.57 27.87
N GLY A 166 21.58 20.02 26.86
CA GLY A 166 22.10 20.76 25.71
C GLY A 166 22.41 22.21 26.05
N THR A 167 23.40 22.77 25.35
CA THR A 167 23.92 24.13 25.51
C THR A 167 23.91 24.97 24.21
N LEU A 168 23.85 24.34 23.04
CA LEU A 168 23.76 25.01 21.74
C LEU A 168 22.39 25.66 21.56
N ARG A 169 22.41 26.85 20.94
CA ARG A 169 21.24 27.69 20.68
C ARG A 169 21.31 28.25 19.26
N LEU A 170 20.16 28.60 18.68
CA LEU A 170 20.12 29.32 17.42
C LEU A 170 20.47 30.81 17.61
N PRO A 171 21.06 31.47 16.60
CA PRO A 171 21.53 30.89 15.33
C PRO A 171 22.83 30.09 15.52
N LEU A 172 22.97 28.97 14.78
CA LEU A 172 24.20 28.17 14.77
C LEU A 172 25.39 28.97 14.21
N LYS A 173 26.62 28.54 14.53
CA LYS A 173 27.86 29.18 14.03
C LYS A 173 28.59 28.23 13.07
N PRO A 174 28.46 28.41 11.74
CA PRO A 174 29.23 27.65 10.76
C PRO A 174 30.74 27.85 10.89
N VAL A 175 31.51 26.81 10.55
CA VAL A 175 32.98 26.79 10.54
C VAL A 175 33.57 26.78 9.12
N GLY A 176 32.76 27.09 8.12
CA GLY A 176 33.12 27.10 6.70
C GLY A 176 32.07 26.40 5.84
N LEU A 177 32.40 26.11 4.59
CA LEU A 177 31.58 25.35 3.66
C LEU A 177 32.16 23.95 3.44
N HIS A 178 31.31 23.01 3.06
CA HIS A 178 31.76 21.69 2.59
C HIS A 178 32.55 21.77 1.27
N SER A 179 32.46 22.89 0.54
CA SER A 179 33.17 23.13 -0.73
C SER A 179 34.55 23.78 -0.58
N ASP A 180 34.97 24.14 0.64
CA ASP A 180 36.24 24.84 0.84
C ASP A 180 37.46 23.95 0.54
N GLU A 181 38.53 24.53 0.01
CA GLU A 181 39.78 23.80 -0.27
C GLU A 181 40.41 23.30 1.05
N GLY A 182 40.88 22.05 1.04
CA GLY A 182 41.52 21.43 2.20
C GLY A 182 40.56 20.82 3.23
N VAL A 183 39.25 20.79 2.97
CA VAL A 183 38.29 20.05 3.81
C VAL A 183 38.59 18.54 3.71
N PRO A 184 38.80 17.83 4.85
CA PRO A 184 39.01 16.39 4.84
C PRO A 184 37.82 15.68 4.19
N GLN A 185 38.09 14.89 3.16
CA GLN A 185 37.08 14.01 2.56
C GLN A 185 36.59 13.01 3.62
N LEU A 186 35.28 12.79 3.66
CA LEU A 186 34.66 11.76 4.51
C LEU A 186 35.15 10.38 4.06
N LYS A 187 36.22 9.89 4.69
CA LYS A 187 36.68 8.51 4.53
C LYS A 187 35.88 7.63 5.48
N THR A 188 35.42 6.48 5.00
CA THR A 188 34.87 5.44 5.87
C THR A 188 35.99 5.00 6.83
N PRO A 189 35.85 5.24 8.14
CA PRO A 189 36.83 4.80 9.12
C PRO A 189 36.86 3.27 9.16
N PRO A 190 38.03 2.63 9.40
CA PRO A 190 38.09 1.19 9.58
C PRO A 190 37.27 0.75 10.81
N ASP A 191 36.74 -0.47 10.77
CA ASP A 191 35.98 -1.05 11.91
C ASP A 191 36.85 -1.20 13.17
N PHE A 192 38.18 -1.32 13.02
CA PHE A 192 39.14 -1.50 14.12
C PHE A 192 40.37 -0.59 13.97
N PRO A 193 40.86 0.05 15.06
CA PRO A 193 42.10 0.82 15.03
C PRO A 193 43.32 -0.10 14.79
N GLY A 194 43.96 0.01 13.62
CA GLY A 194 45.18 -0.76 13.29
C GLY A 194 45.19 -1.47 11.94
N GLN A 195 44.14 -1.35 11.12
CA GLN A 195 44.07 -1.98 9.79
C GLN A 195 44.79 -1.21 8.66
N ASP A 196 45.50 -0.11 8.99
CA ASP A 196 46.19 0.75 8.00
C ASP A 196 47.46 0.14 7.37
N GLN A 197 47.71 -1.17 7.50
CA GLN A 197 48.86 -1.83 6.84
C GLN A 197 48.54 -2.93 5.84
N ALA A 198 47.27 -3.20 5.52
CA ALA A 198 46.91 -4.25 4.52
C ALA A 198 46.09 -3.77 3.32
N ALA A 199 45.72 -2.48 3.24
CA ALA A 199 44.83 -1.95 2.20
C ALA A 199 45.53 -1.36 0.97
N ASN A 200 46.83 -1.60 0.75
CA ASN A 200 47.55 -1.17 -0.46
C ASN A 200 47.44 -2.15 -1.65
N GLY A 201 46.44 -3.04 -1.65
CA GLY A 201 46.35 -4.16 -2.60
C GLY A 201 45.04 -4.30 -3.38
N ILE A 202 44.09 -3.37 -3.30
CA ILE A 202 42.86 -3.43 -4.10
C ILE A 202 42.77 -2.17 -4.94
N ALA A 203 42.96 -2.34 -6.25
CA ALA A 203 42.92 -1.27 -7.23
C ALA A 203 41.59 -0.51 -7.17
N SER A 204 41.68 0.83 -7.20
CA SER A 204 40.54 1.72 -7.40
C SER A 204 39.74 1.30 -8.65
N ILE A 205 38.41 1.40 -8.55
CA ILE A 205 37.42 1.24 -9.64
C ILE A 205 37.77 2.08 -10.89
N ASP A 206 38.58 3.13 -10.75
CA ASP A 206 39.09 3.91 -11.88
C ASP A 206 40.10 3.15 -12.77
N THR A 207 40.81 2.16 -12.20
CA THR A 207 41.81 1.34 -12.93
C THR A 207 41.14 0.34 -13.88
N VAL A 208 39.93 -0.13 -13.55
CA VAL A 208 39.17 -1.06 -14.42
C VAL A 208 38.48 -0.32 -15.56
N ARG A 209 38.09 0.95 -15.37
CA ARG A 209 37.52 1.80 -16.43
C ARG A 209 38.54 2.22 -17.48
N ALA A 210 39.79 2.48 -17.08
CA ALA A 210 40.88 2.82 -18.01
C ALA A 210 41.34 1.64 -18.88
N ALA A 211 41.07 0.39 -18.47
CA ALA A 211 41.44 -0.82 -19.21
C ALA A 211 40.47 -1.20 -20.34
N LEU A 212 39.25 -0.65 -20.36
CA LEU A 212 38.22 -1.00 -21.37
C LEU A 212 38.09 0.02 -22.50
N TYR A 213 38.63 1.22 -22.37
CA TYR A 213 38.63 2.24 -23.43
C TYR A 213 39.93 3.06 -23.40
N GLY A 214 40.98 2.55 -24.05
CA GLY A 214 42.28 3.19 -24.00
C GLY A 214 43.30 2.65 -25.00
N THR A 215 42.98 2.65 -26.29
CA THR A 215 44.01 2.66 -27.36
C THR A 215 43.82 3.90 -28.21
N SER A 216 44.55 4.95 -27.82
CA SER A 216 44.81 6.12 -28.65
C SER A 216 45.99 5.82 -29.57
N VAL A 217 45.78 5.91 -30.87
CA VAL A 217 46.85 5.96 -31.87
C VAL A 217 46.84 7.36 -32.47
N THR A 218 47.88 8.13 -32.15
CA THR A 218 48.14 9.47 -32.69
C THR A 218 48.71 9.43 -34.12
N PRO A 219 48.55 10.52 -34.90
CA PRO A 219 48.70 10.54 -36.35
C PRO A 219 50.12 10.91 -36.80
N LEU A 220 50.50 10.47 -37.99
CA LEU A 220 51.66 10.97 -38.74
C LEU A 220 51.23 11.31 -40.17
N ALA A 221 51.47 12.56 -40.55
CA ALA A 221 51.17 13.14 -41.85
C ALA A 221 52.38 13.04 -42.80
N LEU A 222 52.14 12.89 -44.12
CA LEU A 222 52.55 13.82 -45.19
C LEU A 222 52.43 13.22 -46.61
N SER A 223 52.18 14.14 -47.56
CA SER A 223 52.44 14.13 -49.02
C SER A 223 51.39 13.55 -50.00
N GLY A 224 50.83 14.44 -50.84
CA GLY A 224 49.91 14.17 -51.98
C GLY A 224 50.66 13.90 -53.30
N PRO A 225 50.21 14.32 -54.50
CA PRO A 225 48.90 14.82 -54.98
C PRO A 225 48.40 14.05 -56.24
N SER A 226 47.42 14.62 -56.97
CA SER A 226 47.03 14.44 -58.40
C SER A 226 45.69 13.72 -58.71
N THR A 227 44.68 14.49 -59.17
CA THR A 227 44.05 14.51 -60.53
C THR A 227 43.04 13.37 -60.78
N THR A 228 41.81 13.50 -61.28
CA THR A 228 41.11 14.41 -62.21
C THR A 228 39.58 14.08 -62.18
N GLY A 229 38.71 14.94 -62.73
CA GLY A 229 37.22 14.88 -62.73
C GLY A 229 36.56 13.60 -63.31
N SER A 230 35.25 13.43 -63.42
CA SER A 230 34.13 14.36 -63.65
C SER A 230 32.77 13.64 -63.39
N LEU A 231 31.69 14.42 -63.23
CA LEU A 231 30.22 14.13 -63.22
C LEU A 231 29.70 13.28 -64.43
N PRO A 232 28.38 12.94 -64.61
CA PRO A 232 27.18 12.79 -63.72
C PRO A 232 26.22 11.59 -64.07
N SER A 233 25.08 11.48 -63.35
CA SER A 233 23.72 11.10 -63.82
C SER A 233 23.23 9.62 -63.89
N ALA A 234 21.97 9.45 -63.44
CA ALA A 234 20.93 8.44 -63.81
C ALA A 234 21.18 6.96 -63.44
N SER A 235 20.23 6.05 -63.20
CA SER A 235 18.77 6.00 -63.00
C SER A 235 18.40 4.51 -62.79
N ALA A 236 17.49 4.19 -61.85
CA ALA A 236 16.56 3.03 -61.76
C ALA A 236 17.07 1.56 -61.99
N PRO A 237 16.36 0.54 -61.44
CA PRO A 237 15.27 -0.03 -62.21
C PRO A 237 13.99 -0.33 -61.40
N ALA A 238 12.96 -0.65 -62.19
CA ALA A 238 11.52 -0.64 -61.92
C ALA A 238 10.94 -1.87 -61.19
N ARG A 239 9.71 -1.65 -60.69
CA ARG A 239 8.71 -2.62 -60.20
C ARG A 239 8.15 -3.53 -61.31
N PRO A 240 7.28 -4.49 -60.97
CA PRO A 240 6.05 -4.75 -61.71
C PRO A 240 4.82 -4.14 -61.03
N ILE A 241 3.94 -3.61 -61.88
CA ILE A 241 2.66 -2.95 -61.64
C ILE A 241 1.55 -3.95 -61.99
N VAL A 242 0.41 -3.93 -61.27
CA VAL A 242 -0.91 -3.99 -61.92
C VAL A 242 -1.87 -3.01 -61.21
N ASN A 243 -2.41 -2.13 -62.06
CA ASN A 243 -3.41 -1.05 -61.99
C ASN A 243 -4.83 -1.53 -61.61
N ASP A 244 -5.86 -0.71 -61.34
CA ASP A 244 -6.10 0.75 -61.26
C ASP A 244 -7.47 0.96 -60.58
N GLY A 245 -7.74 2.14 -59.98
CA GLY A 245 -9.13 2.54 -59.69
C GLY A 245 -9.41 3.64 -58.66
N ALA A 246 -8.89 4.85 -58.87
CA ALA A 246 -9.45 6.18 -58.54
C ALA A 246 -10.21 6.44 -57.20
N ASN A 247 -9.61 7.25 -56.31
CA ASN A 247 -9.90 8.70 -56.08
C ASN A 247 -9.75 9.11 -54.59
N ARG A 248 -9.41 10.39 -54.43
CA ARG A 248 -8.93 11.17 -53.27
C ARG A 248 -9.80 11.09 -52.01
N ASP A 249 -9.15 10.96 -50.85
CA ASP A 249 -9.25 11.84 -49.66
C ASP A 249 -8.54 11.17 -48.47
N ALA A 250 -7.44 11.76 -47.98
CA ALA A 250 -6.62 11.20 -46.91
C ALA A 250 -6.62 12.12 -45.68
N GLU A 251 -7.62 11.94 -44.81
CA GLU A 251 -7.57 12.27 -43.38
C GLU A 251 -8.75 11.58 -42.66
N ARG A 252 -8.65 10.26 -42.38
CA ARG A 252 -9.41 9.56 -41.32
C ARG A 252 -9.09 8.06 -41.23
N ASN A 253 -9.24 7.54 -40.01
CA ASN A 253 -9.47 6.15 -39.58
C ASN A 253 -8.26 5.26 -39.22
N SER A 254 -7.99 5.17 -37.92
CA SER A 254 -7.59 3.92 -37.24
C SER A 254 -8.77 3.25 -36.50
N SER A 255 -10.01 3.71 -36.70
CA SER A 255 -11.18 3.30 -35.93
C SER A 255 -11.93 2.07 -36.47
N THR A 256 -11.47 1.41 -37.54
CA THR A 256 -12.26 0.36 -38.22
C THR A 256 -11.88 -1.08 -37.84
N ALA A 257 -10.69 -1.35 -37.28
CA ALA A 257 -10.28 -2.72 -36.96
C ALA A 257 -10.96 -3.32 -35.70
N TRP A 258 -11.43 -2.46 -34.77
CA TRP A 258 -12.08 -2.88 -33.52
C TRP A 258 -13.57 -3.27 -33.72
N TRP A 259 -14.27 -2.60 -34.65
CA TRP A 259 -15.73 -2.78 -34.83
C TRP A 259 -16.09 -4.17 -35.37
N ASP A 260 -15.25 -4.75 -36.22
CA ASP A 260 -15.53 -6.04 -36.87
C ASP A 260 -15.44 -7.24 -35.91
N TRP A 261 -14.68 -7.12 -34.83
CA TRP A 261 -14.54 -8.18 -33.83
C TRP A 261 -15.72 -8.27 -32.86
N VAL A 262 -16.37 -7.14 -32.53
CA VAL A 262 -17.50 -7.12 -31.58
C VAL A 262 -18.85 -7.46 -32.23
N THR A 263 -18.97 -7.47 -33.57
CA THR A 263 -20.25 -7.74 -34.27
C THR A 263 -20.36 -9.13 -34.95
N GLY A 264 -19.53 -10.11 -34.58
CA GLY A 264 -19.47 -11.43 -35.22
C GLY A 264 -20.60 -12.43 -34.90
N LYS A 265 -21.80 -12.17 -35.43
CA LYS A 265 -22.92 -13.08 -35.78
C LYS A 265 -23.67 -13.92 -34.73
N TYR A 266 -24.95 -13.60 -34.60
CA TYR A 266 -26.06 -14.47 -34.21
C TYR A 266 -26.85 -14.86 -35.47
N ASP A 267 -27.17 -16.15 -35.65
CA ASP A 267 -28.45 -16.63 -36.23
C ASP A 267 -28.49 -18.17 -36.32
N SER A 268 -29.39 -18.78 -35.55
CA SER A 268 -30.41 -19.78 -35.95
C SER A 268 -30.69 -20.90 -34.93
N VAL A 269 -31.90 -20.84 -34.35
CA VAL A 269 -32.92 -21.90 -34.18
C VAL A 269 -32.61 -23.23 -33.43
N LYS A 270 -33.32 -23.37 -32.29
CA LYS A 270 -34.09 -24.49 -31.67
C LYS A 270 -33.78 -25.99 -31.89
N ASP A 271 -34.02 -26.70 -30.78
CA ASP A 271 -34.48 -28.09 -30.53
C ASP A 271 -33.53 -29.26 -30.85
N TRP A 272 -33.13 -30.01 -29.82
CA TRP A 272 -33.89 -31.18 -29.34
C TRP A 272 -33.26 -31.83 -28.08
N SER A 273 -34.14 -32.30 -27.20
CA SER A 273 -33.89 -33.24 -26.10
C SER A 273 -33.72 -34.67 -26.61
N THR A 274 -32.84 -35.49 -26.00
CA THR A 274 -33.12 -36.85 -25.45
C THR A 274 -31.81 -37.57 -25.05
N GLY A 275 -31.83 -38.26 -23.89
CA GLY A 275 -30.73 -39.11 -23.37
C GLY A 275 -30.65 -40.48 -24.07
N PRO A 276 -30.26 -41.61 -23.41
CA PRO A 276 -29.99 -41.81 -21.97
C PRO A 276 -28.84 -42.81 -21.60
N SER A 277 -28.68 -43.02 -20.28
CA SER A 277 -28.22 -44.27 -19.59
C SER A 277 -26.70 -44.55 -19.53
N ASP A 278 -26.05 -44.96 -18.42
CA ASP A 278 -26.50 -45.88 -17.36
C ASP A 278 -25.94 -45.57 -15.93
N LYS A 279 -26.69 -46.08 -14.95
CA LYS A 279 -26.50 -46.05 -13.49
C LYS A 279 -25.51 -47.11 -12.98
N VAL A 280 -24.95 -46.89 -11.78
CA VAL A 280 -24.99 -47.68 -10.50
C VAL A 280 -23.99 -46.95 -9.57
N GLY A 281 -24.23 -46.55 -8.31
CA GLY A 281 -25.22 -46.86 -7.29
C GLY A 281 -24.46 -47.08 -5.97
N ALA A 282 -24.54 -46.14 -5.01
CA ALA A 282 -24.29 -46.37 -3.58
C ALA A 282 -24.73 -45.14 -2.75
N GLU A 283 -25.77 -45.32 -1.92
CA GLU A 283 -26.21 -44.40 -0.87
C GLU A 283 -25.34 -44.57 0.40
N SER A 284 -25.08 -43.48 1.14
CA SER A 284 -25.39 -43.42 2.58
C SER A 284 -25.26 -42.01 3.16
N ASP A 285 -26.27 -41.67 3.97
CA ASP A 285 -26.37 -40.76 5.10
C ASP A 285 -25.95 -39.27 5.01
N LYS A 286 -26.98 -38.41 5.05
CA LYS A 286 -26.91 -37.01 5.51
C LYS A 286 -27.56 -36.90 6.89
N SER A 287 -26.79 -36.47 7.89
CA SER A 287 -27.33 -35.89 9.13
C SER A 287 -26.98 -34.39 9.20
N PRO A 288 -27.88 -33.52 9.72
CA PRO A 288 -27.67 -32.08 9.75
C PRO A 288 -27.00 -31.63 11.06
N ARG A 289 -25.94 -30.81 10.99
CA ARG A 289 -25.39 -30.12 12.17
C ARG A 289 -25.80 -28.64 12.17
N LYS A 290 -26.46 -28.29 13.28
CA LYS A 290 -27.00 -27.00 13.71
C LYS A 290 -25.93 -25.89 13.73
N ARG A 291 -26.29 -24.72 13.20
CA ARG A 291 -25.65 -23.43 13.54
C ARG A 291 -26.08 -23.04 14.95
N LYS A 292 -25.12 -22.86 15.87
CA LYS A 292 -25.33 -22.17 17.15
C LYS A 292 -25.12 -20.68 16.93
N GLY A 293 -26.07 -19.86 17.39
CA GLY A 293 -25.94 -18.40 17.43
C GLY A 293 -24.94 -17.96 18.50
N SER A 294 -24.28 -16.84 18.23
CA SER A 294 -23.53 -16.07 19.22
C SER A 294 -24.37 -14.87 19.69
N PRO A 295 -24.22 -14.44 20.96
CA PRO A 295 -25.09 -13.44 21.57
C PRO A 295 -24.64 -12.01 21.25
N THR A 296 -25.64 -11.15 21.08
CA THR A 296 -25.55 -9.69 21.01
C THR A 296 -24.94 -9.13 22.29
N ILE A 297 -23.83 -8.40 22.18
CA ILE A 297 -23.32 -7.50 23.23
C ILE A 297 -23.71 -6.08 22.83
N MET A 298 -24.49 -5.41 23.68
CA MET A 298 -24.81 -3.99 23.53
C MET A 298 -23.56 -3.18 23.85
N CYS A 299 -23.06 -2.44 22.85
CA CYS A 299 -22.00 -1.46 23.04
C CYS A 299 -22.66 -0.10 23.34
N THR A 300 -22.32 0.48 24.49
CA THR A 300 -22.82 1.78 24.95
C THR A 300 -22.00 2.92 24.35
N ASP A 301 -22.72 3.88 23.77
CA ASP A 301 -22.34 5.23 23.32
C ASP A 301 -20.95 5.76 23.70
N ARG A 302 -20.05 5.81 22.72
CA ARG A 302 -18.88 6.71 22.72
C ARG A 302 -18.49 7.24 21.32
N GLU A 303 -19.40 7.18 20.34
CA GLU A 303 -19.09 7.48 18.92
C GLU A 303 -19.46 8.89 18.43
N SER A 304 -20.01 9.77 19.26
CA SER A 304 -20.53 11.07 18.78
C SER A 304 -19.48 12.15 18.47
N SER A 305 -18.17 11.84 18.45
CA SER A 305 -17.11 12.85 18.27
C SER A 305 -16.19 12.70 17.06
N TYR A 306 -16.32 11.62 16.26
CA TYR A 306 -15.47 11.41 15.06
C TYR A 306 -16.21 11.55 13.71
N SER A 307 -17.54 11.42 13.67
CA SER A 307 -18.34 11.49 12.43
C SER A 307 -18.45 12.91 11.83
N ALA A 308 -18.27 13.96 12.65
CA ALA A 308 -18.53 15.34 12.23
C ALA A 308 -17.35 16.05 11.52
N HIS A 309 -16.21 15.39 11.28
CA HIS A 309 -15.03 16.02 10.65
C HIS A 309 -14.61 15.44 9.30
N LEU A 310 -15.28 14.40 8.79
CA LEU A 310 -14.94 13.77 7.50
C LEU A 310 -15.99 13.95 6.40
N THR A 311 -17.11 14.65 6.66
CA THR A 311 -18.18 14.92 5.70
C THR A 311 -18.03 16.23 4.92
N THR A 312 -16.93 16.97 5.08
CA THR A 312 -16.68 18.17 4.26
C THR A 312 -15.70 17.85 3.14
N THR A 313 -16.20 17.67 1.93
CA THR A 313 -15.43 17.72 0.68
C THR A 313 -14.65 19.04 0.65
N HIS A 314 -13.38 19.02 1.04
CA HIS A 314 -12.50 20.17 0.87
C HIS A 314 -12.04 20.20 -0.59
N ASN A 315 -12.55 21.19 -1.33
CA ASN A 315 -11.99 21.60 -2.62
C ASN A 315 -10.52 21.98 -2.41
N LEU A 316 -9.60 21.09 -2.74
CA LEU A 316 -8.23 21.47 -3.07
C LEU A 316 -8.30 22.27 -4.38
N GLN A 317 -8.46 23.59 -4.27
CA GLN A 317 -8.27 24.50 -5.40
C GLN A 317 -6.79 24.46 -5.81
N LEU A 318 -6.47 23.59 -6.77
CA LEU A 318 -5.18 23.62 -7.45
C LEU A 318 -5.12 24.79 -8.43
N VAL A 319 -4.00 25.51 -8.38
CA VAL A 319 -3.65 26.57 -9.32
C VAL A 319 -3.52 25.95 -10.71
N ASN A 320 -4.39 26.37 -11.65
CA ASN A 320 -4.30 26.03 -13.06
C ASN A 320 -2.90 26.39 -13.59
N SER A 321 -2.07 25.38 -13.84
CA SER A 321 -0.83 25.54 -14.61
C SER A 321 -0.97 24.80 -15.94
N THR A 322 -0.73 25.53 -17.02
CA THR A 322 -0.84 25.07 -18.39
C THR A 322 0.15 23.93 -18.65
N ILE A 323 -0.36 22.75 -19.00
CA ILE A 323 0.42 21.54 -19.28
C ILE A 323 1.18 21.75 -20.60
N THR A 324 2.51 21.84 -20.54
CA THR A 324 3.39 21.58 -21.69
C THR A 324 3.86 20.12 -21.65
N ALA A 325 3.58 19.38 -22.71
CA ALA A 325 4.00 17.99 -22.88
C ALA A 325 5.53 17.87 -22.86
N GLY A 326 6.06 17.27 -21.79
CA GLY A 326 7.46 16.85 -21.71
C GLY A 326 7.69 15.53 -22.42
N SER A 327 8.75 15.46 -23.23
CA SER A 327 9.16 14.32 -24.05
C SER A 327 9.41 13.04 -23.25
N SER A 328 8.88 11.90 -23.73
CA SER A 328 9.04 10.58 -23.09
C SER A 328 10.46 10.04 -23.23
N ILE A 329 11.04 9.60 -22.11
CA ILE A 329 12.31 8.89 -22.02
C ILE A 329 12.11 7.40 -22.28
N PHE A 330 11.59 6.93 -23.43
CA PHE A 330 11.48 5.48 -23.69
C PHE A 330 11.57 5.14 -25.19
N ASP A 331 12.60 4.39 -25.59
CA ASP A 331 12.91 3.97 -26.98
C ASP A 331 12.06 2.78 -27.50
N GLY A 332 10.88 2.54 -26.92
CA GLY A 332 9.96 1.46 -27.33
C GLY A 332 8.56 1.99 -27.64
N ALA A 333 7.86 1.35 -28.58
CA ALA A 333 6.46 1.68 -28.85
C ALA A 333 5.61 1.39 -27.59
N PRO A 334 4.81 2.35 -27.09
CA PRO A 334 4.05 2.15 -25.87
C PRO A 334 3.02 1.04 -26.07
N ILE A 335 2.99 0.10 -25.12
CA ILE A 335 2.06 -1.02 -25.13
C ILE A 335 0.63 -0.46 -25.06
N PRO A 336 -0.24 -0.80 -26.02
CA PRO A 336 -1.59 -0.26 -26.05
C PRO A 336 -2.39 -0.96 -24.94
N LEU A 337 -2.66 -0.23 -23.86
CA LEU A 337 -3.57 -0.65 -22.80
C LEU A 337 -4.90 0.06 -22.97
N THR A 338 -5.98 -0.63 -22.63
CA THR A 338 -7.30 -0.02 -22.40
C THR A 338 -7.69 -0.17 -20.94
N PHE A 339 -8.54 0.74 -20.48
CA PHE A 339 -9.07 0.68 -19.13
C PHE A 339 -10.52 1.14 -19.04
N GLY A 340 -11.32 0.46 -18.23
CA GLY A 340 -12.66 0.89 -17.80
C GLY A 340 -12.62 1.42 -16.37
N ILE A 341 -13.58 2.25 -16.00
CA ILE A 341 -13.67 2.85 -14.67
C ILE A 341 -15.07 2.59 -14.13
N GLU A 342 -15.16 2.13 -12.90
CA GLU A 342 -16.41 1.98 -12.14
C GLU A 342 -16.37 3.02 -11.00
N LEU A 343 -17.35 3.91 -10.97
CA LEU A 343 -17.51 4.91 -9.92
C LEU A 343 -18.75 4.58 -9.10
N GLU A 344 -18.53 4.20 -7.85
CA GLU A 344 -19.61 4.05 -6.88
C GLU A 344 -19.99 5.42 -6.34
N ALA A 345 -21.30 5.68 -6.27
CA ALA A 345 -21.84 6.95 -5.82
C ALA A 345 -23.20 6.79 -5.16
N ILE A 346 -23.58 7.79 -4.37
CA ILE A 346 -24.91 7.90 -3.80
C ILE A 346 -25.67 8.99 -4.55
N PHE A 347 -26.72 8.59 -5.27
CA PHE A 347 -27.59 9.49 -6.01
C PHE A 347 -28.77 9.91 -5.15
N CYS A 348 -28.92 11.21 -4.96
CA CYS A 348 -30.02 11.84 -4.23
C CYS A 348 -31.06 12.38 -5.20
N PHE A 349 -32.34 12.23 -4.87
CA PHE A 349 -33.45 12.75 -5.67
C PHE A 349 -34.65 13.10 -4.79
N HIS A 350 -35.40 14.11 -5.20
CA HIS A 350 -36.68 14.46 -4.62
C HIS A 350 -37.77 13.50 -5.10
N GLU A 351 -38.75 13.20 -4.25
CA GLU A 351 -39.86 12.29 -4.52
C GLU A 351 -40.58 12.58 -5.84
N ASP A 352 -40.93 13.84 -6.12
CA ASP A 352 -41.54 14.26 -7.38
C ASP A 352 -40.86 13.73 -8.65
N ARG A 353 -39.52 13.62 -8.63
CA ARG A 353 -38.77 13.08 -9.77
C ARG A 353 -39.08 11.61 -9.97
N LEU A 354 -39.13 10.86 -8.87
CA LEU A 354 -39.47 9.46 -8.90
C LEU A 354 -40.95 9.26 -9.23
N SER A 355 -41.85 10.05 -8.63
CA SER A 355 -43.29 10.05 -8.88
C SER A 355 -43.62 10.31 -10.35
N SER A 356 -42.90 11.24 -11.00
CA SER A 356 -43.07 11.50 -12.43
C SER A 356 -42.76 10.27 -13.29
N LEU A 357 -41.65 9.57 -12.98
CA LEU A 357 -41.25 8.34 -13.67
C LEU A 357 -42.22 7.17 -13.39
N LEU A 358 -42.68 7.04 -12.14
CA LEU A 358 -43.66 6.04 -11.74
C LEU A 358 -44.99 6.26 -12.47
N THR A 359 -45.46 7.51 -12.59
CA THR A 359 -46.71 7.83 -13.28
C THR A 359 -46.68 7.45 -14.76
N GLU A 360 -45.52 7.61 -15.42
CA GLU A 360 -45.32 7.18 -16.81
C GLU A 360 -45.40 5.65 -16.98
N ARG A 361 -44.90 4.89 -16.00
CA ARG A 361 -44.89 3.41 -16.04
C ARG A 361 -46.20 2.79 -15.52
N SER A 362 -46.76 3.34 -14.45
CA SER A 362 -47.96 2.87 -13.76
C SER A 362 -48.63 4.04 -13.02
N SER A 363 -49.70 4.57 -13.60
CA SER A 363 -50.47 5.69 -13.04
C SER A 363 -51.09 5.45 -11.65
N ALA A 364 -51.15 4.19 -11.18
CA ALA A 364 -51.67 3.82 -9.86
C ALA A 364 -50.57 3.65 -8.80
N ALA A 365 -49.29 3.74 -9.17
CA ALA A 365 -48.17 3.58 -8.24
C ALA A 365 -47.95 4.87 -7.43
N ILE A 366 -47.80 4.72 -6.12
CA ILE A 366 -47.46 5.81 -5.18
C ILE A 366 -46.25 5.44 -4.34
N ILE A 367 -45.48 6.44 -3.92
CA ILE A 367 -44.35 6.28 -3.01
C ILE A 367 -44.87 6.18 -1.57
N VAL A 368 -44.40 5.20 -0.81
CA VAL A 368 -44.74 5.02 0.60
C VAL A 368 -43.44 4.94 1.41
N LYS A 369 -43.28 5.85 2.38
CA LYS A 369 -42.13 5.91 3.30
C LYS A 369 -42.47 5.30 4.66
N ASN A 370 -41.44 4.85 5.39
CA ASN A 370 -41.53 4.44 6.80
C ASN A 370 -42.63 3.40 7.08
N VAL A 371 -42.73 2.37 6.24
CA VAL A 371 -43.70 1.29 6.41
C VAL A 371 -43.43 0.59 7.75
N ALA A 372 -44.39 0.67 8.68
CA ALA A 372 -44.26 0.05 10.00
C ALA A 372 -44.18 -1.48 9.87
N ILE A 373 -43.09 -2.07 10.36
CA ILE A 373 -42.75 -3.51 10.29
C ILE A 373 -43.66 -4.36 11.20
N SER A 374 -44.85 -3.88 11.58
CA SER A 374 -45.79 -4.65 12.40
C SER A 374 -46.59 -5.69 11.61
N ASP A 375 -46.55 -5.63 10.27
CA ASP A 375 -47.23 -6.59 9.39
C ASP A 375 -46.25 -7.69 8.96
N LYS A 376 -46.42 -8.92 9.48
CA LYS A 376 -45.53 -10.08 9.20
C LYS A 376 -45.31 -10.40 7.71
N ASN A 377 -46.14 -9.84 6.83
CA ASN A 377 -45.99 -9.99 5.38
C ASN A 377 -45.02 -8.96 4.78
N LEU A 378 -44.90 -7.76 5.38
CA LEU A 378 -44.03 -6.66 4.94
C LEU A 378 -42.57 -6.82 5.41
N GLU A 379 -42.30 -7.64 6.43
CA GLU A 379 -40.94 -8.07 6.83
C GLU A 379 -40.12 -8.67 5.68
N LYS A 380 -40.77 -9.17 4.62
CA LYS A 380 -40.11 -9.74 3.44
C LYS A 380 -39.68 -8.70 2.41
N CYS A 381 -40.05 -7.43 2.61
CA CYS A 381 -39.81 -6.30 1.71
C CYS A 381 -38.76 -5.36 2.35
N THR A 382 -37.66 -5.90 2.86
CA THR A 382 -36.53 -5.09 3.35
C THR A 382 -35.47 -4.89 2.26
N TYR A 383 -34.73 -3.78 2.37
CA TYR A 383 -33.79 -3.30 1.36
C TYR A 383 -32.73 -4.33 0.97
N ALA A 384 -32.37 -4.34 -0.32
CA ALA A 384 -31.43 -5.24 -1.00
C ALA A 384 -31.84 -6.73 -1.06
N GLY A 385 -32.38 -7.16 -2.22
CA GLY A 385 -32.63 -8.57 -2.55
C GLY A 385 -34.05 -9.12 -2.30
N ALA A 386 -35.02 -8.28 -1.93
CA ALA A 386 -36.39 -8.71 -1.61
C ALA A 386 -37.34 -8.76 -2.82
N ARG A 387 -38.17 -9.82 -2.87
CA ARG A 387 -39.29 -9.95 -3.82
C ARG A 387 -40.44 -9.02 -3.42
N SER A 388 -41.19 -8.51 -4.39
CA SER A 388 -42.39 -7.74 -4.11
C SER A 388 -43.38 -8.52 -3.22
N VAL A 389 -44.07 -7.79 -2.35
CA VAL A 389 -45.07 -8.33 -1.43
C VAL A 389 -46.45 -7.85 -1.86
N VAL A 390 -47.34 -8.80 -2.17
CA VAL A 390 -48.72 -8.49 -2.54
C VAL A 390 -49.64 -8.64 -1.33
N ASP A 391 -50.21 -7.53 -0.86
CA ASP A 391 -51.36 -7.51 0.04
C ASP A 391 -52.60 -7.88 -0.77
N LYS A 392 -52.90 -9.19 -0.81
CA LYS A 392 -54.04 -9.74 -1.55
C LYS A 392 -55.40 -9.24 -1.05
N PHE A 393 -55.48 -8.74 0.18
CA PHE A 393 -56.74 -8.23 0.75
C PHE A 393 -57.03 -6.82 0.25
N ARG A 394 -56.00 -5.97 0.18
CA ARG A 394 -56.12 -4.61 -0.33
C ARG A 394 -55.90 -4.49 -1.85
N GLY A 395 -55.39 -5.55 -2.49
CA GLY A 395 -55.00 -5.52 -3.90
C GLY A 395 -53.79 -4.63 -4.17
N ILE A 396 -52.94 -4.42 -3.17
CA ILE A 396 -51.78 -3.52 -3.24
C ILE A 396 -50.50 -4.36 -3.30
N GLU A 397 -49.58 -3.99 -4.18
CA GLU A 397 -48.23 -4.56 -4.26
C GLU A 397 -47.21 -3.56 -3.71
N TYR A 398 -46.45 -3.98 -2.72
CA TYR A 398 -45.30 -3.24 -2.19
C TYR A 398 -44.03 -3.80 -2.82
N ARG A 399 -43.22 -2.95 -3.43
CA ARG A 399 -41.92 -3.32 -4.01
C ARG A 399 -40.88 -2.25 -3.66
N PRO A 400 -39.62 -2.63 -3.37
CA PRO A 400 -38.54 -1.67 -3.23
C PRO A 400 -38.25 -0.98 -4.58
N TYR A 401 -37.53 0.14 -4.54
CA TYR A 401 -36.93 0.71 -5.74
C TYR A 401 -35.89 -0.26 -6.29
N ILE A 402 -35.94 -0.51 -7.59
CA ILE A 402 -35.02 -1.45 -8.26
C ILE A 402 -34.24 -0.69 -9.34
N ASP A 403 -34.91 -0.27 -10.42
CA ASP A 403 -34.27 0.43 -11.53
C ASP A 403 -34.74 1.90 -11.67
N GLU A 404 -35.74 2.34 -10.92
CA GLU A 404 -36.31 3.69 -11.05
C GLU A 404 -35.28 4.80 -10.82
N PRO A 405 -34.46 4.78 -9.74
CA PRO A 405 -33.40 5.76 -9.57
C PRO A 405 -32.39 5.72 -10.74
N LEU A 406 -32.09 4.54 -11.26
CA LEU A 406 -31.13 4.35 -12.36
C LEU A 406 -31.68 4.93 -13.67
N GLN A 407 -33.00 4.87 -13.91
CA GLN A 407 -33.60 5.52 -15.06
C GLN A 407 -33.56 7.06 -14.95
N LEU A 408 -33.66 7.61 -13.73
CA LEU A 408 -33.45 9.04 -13.52
C LEU A 408 -32.01 9.44 -13.87
N VAL A 409 -31.04 8.68 -13.38
CA VAL A 409 -29.61 8.87 -13.70
C VAL A 409 -29.40 8.77 -15.21
N ARG A 410 -29.91 7.71 -15.86
CA ARG A 410 -29.87 7.52 -17.32
C ARG A 410 -30.42 8.73 -18.06
N HIS A 411 -31.59 9.23 -17.65
CA HIS A 411 -32.20 10.40 -18.27
C HIS A 411 -31.30 11.64 -18.12
N LEU A 412 -30.69 11.86 -16.96
CA LEU A 412 -29.80 12.98 -16.72
C LEU A 412 -28.52 12.89 -17.55
N VAL A 413 -27.81 11.76 -17.55
CA VAL A 413 -26.58 11.64 -18.35
C VAL A 413 -26.87 11.54 -19.86
N SER A 414 -28.08 11.13 -20.28
CA SER A 414 -28.49 11.22 -21.70
C SER A 414 -28.55 12.64 -22.25
N LYS A 415 -28.60 13.66 -21.39
CA LYS A 415 -28.53 15.09 -21.76
C LYS A 415 -27.12 15.55 -22.08
N VAL A 416 -26.09 14.80 -21.68
CA VAL A 416 -24.70 15.13 -22.00
C VAL A 416 -24.49 14.87 -23.51
N PRO A 417 -23.97 15.85 -24.28
CA PRO A 417 -23.82 15.71 -25.73
C PRO A 417 -23.05 14.44 -26.11
N GLY A 418 -23.59 13.63 -27.01
CA GLY A 418 -22.94 12.38 -27.45
C GLY A 418 -23.14 11.17 -26.53
N ARG A 419 -23.80 11.31 -25.37
CA ARG A 419 -24.01 10.22 -24.40
C ARG A 419 -25.42 9.63 -24.53
N ARG A 420 -25.80 9.21 -25.73
CA ARG A 420 -27.06 8.46 -25.98
C ARG A 420 -26.80 6.96 -25.91
N GLY A 421 -27.77 6.18 -25.45
CA GLY A 421 -27.65 4.72 -25.41
C GLY A 421 -26.98 4.16 -24.15
N ILE A 422 -27.01 4.88 -23.03
CA ILE A 422 -26.57 4.38 -21.73
C ILE A 422 -27.42 3.16 -21.35
N HIS A 423 -26.74 2.08 -20.97
CA HIS A 423 -27.38 0.84 -20.56
C HIS A 423 -27.64 0.88 -19.05
N VAL A 424 -28.81 0.40 -18.63
CA VAL A 424 -29.16 0.25 -17.21
C VAL A 424 -29.25 -1.24 -16.95
N HIS A 425 -28.37 -1.75 -16.09
CA HIS A 425 -28.41 -3.14 -15.65
C HIS A 425 -29.29 -3.23 -14.41
N ALA A 426 -30.46 -3.84 -14.57
CA ALA A 426 -31.33 -4.14 -13.43
C ALA A 426 -30.71 -5.26 -12.56
N GLU A 427 -31.20 -5.41 -11.34
CA GLU A 427 -30.74 -6.44 -10.39
C GLU A 427 -30.77 -7.83 -11.07
N ASN A 428 -29.58 -8.47 -11.19
CA ASN A 428 -29.29 -9.76 -11.84
C ASN A 428 -29.01 -9.75 -13.36
N GLU A 429 -29.00 -8.59 -14.03
CA GLU A 429 -28.57 -8.50 -15.43
C GLU A 429 -27.03 -8.39 -15.51
N LYS A 430 -26.38 -9.34 -16.19
CA LYS A 430 -24.93 -9.25 -16.42
C LYS A 430 -24.66 -8.20 -17.50
N GLN A 431 -23.64 -7.37 -17.29
CA GLN A 431 -23.14 -6.50 -18.34
C GLN A 431 -22.57 -7.33 -19.50
N THR A 432 -23.23 -7.26 -20.65
CA THR A 432 -22.86 -7.96 -21.88
C THR A 432 -22.25 -7.05 -22.94
N SER A 433 -22.38 -5.72 -22.76
CA SER A 433 -21.81 -4.71 -23.66
C SER A 433 -20.96 -3.70 -22.89
N TYR A 434 -19.78 -3.41 -23.42
CA TYR A 434 -18.81 -2.46 -22.88
C TYR A 434 -18.62 -1.25 -23.81
N GLN A 435 -19.50 -1.07 -24.79
CA GLN A 435 -19.35 -0.03 -25.82
C GLN A 435 -19.90 1.34 -25.41
N THR A 436 -20.74 1.37 -24.38
CA THR A 436 -21.40 2.57 -23.86
C THR A 436 -21.22 2.64 -22.36
N TRP A 437 -21.47 3.81 -21.79
CA TRP A 437 -21.69 3.92 -20.35
C TRP A 437 -22.80 2.96 -19.89
N SER A 438 -22.60 2.38 -18.72
CA SER A 438 -23.57 1.54 -18.04
C SER A 438 -23.81 2.06 -16.64
N ILE A 439 -25.03 1.84 -16.13
CA ILE A 439 -25.42 2.16 -14.76
C ILE A 439 -25.95 0.89 -14.13
N SER A 440 -25.47 0.56 -12.94
CA SER A 440 -25.82 -0.66 -12.22
C SER A 440 -26.32 -0.33 -10.80
N VAL A 441 -27.04 -1.27 -10.19
CA VAL A 441 -27.41 -1.22 -8.78
C VAL A 441 -26.25 -1.78 -7.97
N ASP A 442 -25.79 -1.02 -6.98
CA ASP A 442 -24.86 -1.54 -5.99
C ASP A 442 -25.56 -1.80 -4.68
N GLY A 443 -25.80 -3.09 -4.39
CA GLY A 443 -26.45 -3.53 -3.15
C GLY A 443 -25.55 -3.44 -1.91
N THR A 444 -24.25 -3.14 -2.07
CA THR A 444 -23.31 -2.91 -0.96
C THR A 444 -23.35 -1.46 -0.46
N LEU A 445 -23.85 -0.54 -1.29
CA LEU A 445 -23.95 0.87 -0.96
C LEU A 445 -25.27 1.21 -0.27
N ASN A 446 -25.18 1.60 0.99
CA ASN A 446 -26.31 2.14 1.72
C ASN A 446 -26.60 3.58 1.30
N GLY A 447 -27.88 3.91 1.14
CA GLY A 447 -28.34 5.30 1.01
C GLY A 447 -28.01 6.13 2.26
N LEU A 448 -28.12 7.45 2.13
CA LEU A 448 -27.87 8.41 3.19
C LEU A 448 -29.02 8.49 4.19
N THR A 449 -28.68 8.71 5.46
CA THR A 449 -29.69 9.11 6.45
C THR A 449 -30.21 10.53 6.14
N LYS A 450 -31.32 10.93 6.76
CA LYS A 450 -31.85 12.29 6.58
C LYS A 450 -30.89 13.38 7.04
N ALA A 451 -30.12 13.12 8.10
CA ALA A 451 -29.10 14.04 8.58
C ALA A 451 -27.94 14.15 7.57
N ASP A 452 -27.51 13.02 7.00
CA ASP A 452 -26.43 12.99 6.00
C ASP A 452 -26.85 13.65 4.69
N LEU A 453 -28.14 13.57 4.31
CA LEU A 453 -28.69 14.30 3.17
C LEU A 453 -28.57 15.82 3.33
N VAL A 454 -28.89 16.34 4.53
CA VAL A 454 -28.72 17.77 4.85
C VAL A 454 -27.25 18.17 4.79
N ALA A 455 -26.36 17.34 5.36
CA ALA A 455 -24.93 17.61 5.36
C ALA A 455 -24.31 17.58 3.94
N ALA A 456 -24.73 16.63 3.09
CA ALA A 456 -24.20 16.46 1.75
C ALA A 456 -24.76 17.49 0.75
N PHE A 457 -25.99 17.98 0.96
CA PHE A 457 -26.67 18.89 0.03
C PHE A 457 -27.31 20.11 0.73
N PRO A 458 -26.56 20.91 1.52
CA PRO A 458 -27.14 21.95 2.38
C PRO A 458 -27.86 23.07 1.61
N ASP A 459 -27.42 23.38 0.39
CA ASP A 459 -28.06 24.41 -0.45
C ASP A 459 -29.45 23.99 -0.97
N ARG A 460 -29.71 22.68 -1.05
CA ARG A 460 -30.94 22.10 -1.61
C ARG A 460 -31.84 21.51 -0.54
N ILE A 461 -31.23 21.00 0.52
CA ILE A 461 -31.86 20.34 1.65
C ILE A 461 -31.39 21.09 2.91
N PRO A 462 -31.96 22.27 3.19
CA PRO A 462 -31.46 23.15 4.24
C PRO A 462 -31.71 22.63 5.66
N ASP A 463 -32.70 21.74 5.83
CA ASP A 463 -33.09 21.19 7.12
C ASP A 463 -33.72 19.79 7.00
N LEU A 464 -33.98 19.17 8.15
CA LEU A 464 -34.61 17.84 8.23
C LEU A 464 -36.05 17.81 7.69
N ALA A 465 -36.76 18.94 7.66
CA ALA A 465 -38.10 19.01 7.12
C ALA A 465 -38.05 18.91 5.58
N ALA A 466 -37.15 19.64 4.93
CA ALA A 466 -36.87 19.49 3.50
C ALA A 466 -36.35 18.09 3.16
N ALA A 467 -35.51 17.49 4.02
CA ALA A 467 -34.99 16.13 3.81
C ALA A 467 -36.09 15.05 3.79
N ALA A 468 -37.27 15.34 4.33
CA ALA A 468 -38.41 14.42 4.34
C ALA A 468 -38.85 14.05 2.92
N ASP A 469 -38.75 14.98 1.96
CA ASP A 469 -39.20 14.81 0.57
C ASP A 469 -38.09 14.31 -0.37
N PHE A 470 -36.87 14.13 0.15
CA PHE A 470 -35.75 13.56 -0.60
C PHE A 470 -35.53 12.10 -0.24
N ASP A 471 -34.89 11.36 -1.13
CA ASP A 471 -34.35 10.03 -0.87
C ASP A 471 -32.98 9.88 -1.55
N SER A 472 -32.28 8.78 -1.27
CA SER A 472 -31.01 8.47 -1.91
C SER A 472 -30.83 6.99 -2.19
N TYR A 473 -30.00 6.69 -3.18
CA TYR A 473 -29.81 5.35 -3.71
C TYR A 473 -28.36 5.13 -4.14
N GLY A 474 -27.78 3.99 -3.75
CA GLY A 474 -26.45 3.57 -4.20
C GLY A 474 -26.47 3.21 -5.68
N ILE A 475 -25.55 3.78 -6.45
CA ILE A 475 -25.42 3.53 -7.89
C ILE A 475 -23.96 3.27 -8.25
N GLU A 476 -23.76 2.48 -9.30
CA GLU A 476 -22.47 2.28 -9.92
C GLU A 476 -22.50 2.85 -11.34
N LEU A 477 -21.57 3.75 -11.66
CA LEU A 477 -21.40 4.33 -12.98
C LEU A 477 -20.19 3.68 -13.65
N ILE A 478 -20.43 2.94 -14.72
CA ILE A 478 -19.41 2.15 -15.41
C ILE A 478 -19.13 2.80 -16.77
N THR A 479 -17.89 3.15 -17.01
CA THR A 479 -17.48 3.74 -18.30
C THR A 479 -17.33 2.69 -19.38
N HIS A 480 -17.40 3.11 -20.64
CA HIS A 480 -16.77 2.32 -21.70
C HIS A 480 -15.23 2.31 -21.52
N PRO A 481 -14.48 1.38 -22.15
CA PRO A 481 -13.03 1.39 -22.09
C PRO A 481 -12.41 2.58 -22.82
N TYR A 482 -11.36 3.17 -22.24
CA TYR A 482 -10.55 4.23 -22.84
C TYR A 482 -9.12 3.75 -23.06
N SER A 483 -8.43 4.35 -24.03
CA SER A 483 -6.97 4.26 -24.19
C SER A 483 -6.24 5.54 -23.77
N CYS A 484 -6.99 6.61 -23.43
CA CYS A 484 -6.47 7.92 -23.10
C CYS A 484 -7.08 8.43 -21.79
N ALA A 485 -6.23 8.66 -20.78
CA ALA A 485 -6.65 9.13 -19.46
C ALA A 485 -7.33 10.50 -19.50
N THR A 486 -6.85 11.42 -20.35
CA THR A 486 -7.46 12.75 -20.50
C THR A 486 -8.87 12.66 -21.11
N ALA A 487 -9.07 11.78 -22.08
CA ALA A 487 -10.41 11.56 -22.65
C ALA A 487 -11.38 10.98 -21.60
N ALA A 488 -10.91 10.03 -20.79
CA ALA A 488 -11.70 9.48 -19.69
C ALA A 488 -12.06 10.56 -18.66
N ARG A 489 -11.09 11.39 -18.26
CA ARG A 489 -11.30 12.50 -17.34
C ARG A 489 -12.38 13.47 -17.84
N ASP A 490 -12.22 13.95 -19.07
CA ASP A 490 -13.11 14.97 -19.62
C ASP A 490 -14.54 14.42 -19.79
N ASP A 491 -14.68 13.11 -20.10
CA ASP A 491 -15.99 12.46 -20.13
C ASP A 491 -16.61 12.32 -18.73
N ILE A 492 -15.85 11.80 -17.75
CA ILE A 492 -16.29 11.70 -16.36
C ILE A 492 -16.73 13.06 -15.82
N ALA A 493 -15.94 14.12 -16.06
CA ALA A 493 -16.29 15.48 -15.64
C ALA A 493 -17.64 15.93 -16.21
N ALA A 494 -17.91 15.63 -17.48
CA ALA A 494 -19.17 15.98 -18.14
C ALA A 494 -20.37 15.19 -17.57
N VAL A 495 -20.20 13.89 -17.32
CA VAL A 495 -21.23 13.01 -16.74
C VAL A 495 -21.53 13.43 -15.30
N ILE A 496 -20.51 13.57 -14.47
CA ILE A 496 -20.67 13.97 -13.06
C ILE A 496 -21.27 15.38 -12.96
N SER A 497 -20.87 16.33 -13.81
CA SER A 497 -21.49 17.66 -13.85
C SER A 497 -23.00 17.60 -14.10
N SER A 498 -23.45 16.72 -14.99
CA SER A 498 -24.89 16.50 -15.24
C SER A 498 -25.61 15.95 -14.01
N LEU A 499 -24.97 15.04 -13.27
CA LEU A 499 -25.55 14.39 -12.09
C LEU A 499 -25.54 15.29 -10.84
N ARG A 500 -24.53 16.17 -10.69
CA ARG A 500 -24.50 17.19 -9.63
C ARG A 500 -25.67 18.17 -9.77
N GLY A 501 -26.06 18.49 -11.00
CA GLY A 501 -27.08 19.51 -11.28
C GLY A 501 -26.70 20.89 -10.72
N SER A 502 -27.62 21.84 -10.82
CA SER A 502 -27.46 23.21 -10.26
C SER A 502 -28.01 23.29 -8.84
N SER A 503 -27.66 24.32 -8.05
CA SER A 503 -28.16 24.50 -6.67
C SER A 503 -29.69 24.51 -6.52
N ILE A 504 -30.45 24.73 -7.59
CA ILE A 504 -31.92 24.67 -7.61
C ILE A 504 -32.47 23.32 -8.10
N SER A 505 -31.61 22.38 -8.46
CA SER A 505 -32.02 21.06 -8.94
C SER A 505 -32.42 20.17 -7.76
N ASN A 506 -33.54 19.48 -7.92
CA ASN A 506 -34.12 18.58 -6.92
C ASN A 506 -33.52 17.16 -6.97
N PHE A 507 -32.23 17.07 -7.27
CA PHE A 507 -31.42 15.85 -7.28
C PHE A 507 -29.94 16.23 -7.11
N GLY A 508 -29.08 15.26 -6.82
CA GLY A 508 -27.64 15.45 -6.70
C GLY A 508 -26.91 14.11 -6.60
N VAL A 509 -25.58 14.16 -6.58
CA VAL A 509 -24.74 12.97 -6.40
C VAL A 509 -23.60 13.28 -5.45
N THR A 510 -23.26 12.33 -4.58
CA THR A 510 -22.17 12.41 -3.61
C THR A 510 -21.52 11.04 -3.42
N THR A 511 -20.46 10.94 -2.64
CA THR A 511 -19.87 9.69 -2.16
C THR A 511 -19.91 9.61 -0.64
N ASN A 512 -19.72 8.41 -0.09
CA ASN A 512 -19.50 8.18 1.33
C ASN A 512 -18.31 7.20 1.52
N LEU A 513 -18.05 6.76 2.75
CA LEU A 513 -16.92 5.89 3.08
C LEU A 513 -17.01 4.48 2.47
N ASN A 514 -18.20 4.03 2.07
CA ASN A 514 -18.42 2.73 1.45
C ASN A 514 -18.18 2.78 -0.06
N CYS A 515 -18.33 3.94 -0.69
CA CYS A 515 -18.06 4.10 -2.11
C CYS A 515 -16.58 3.85 -2.43
N GLY A 516 -16.32 3.13 -3.51
CA GLY A 516 -15.04 2.91 -4.17
C GLY A 516 -14.97 3.53 -5.58
N ALA A 517 -13.75 3.57 -6.11
CA ALA A 517 -13.51 3.88 -7.53
C ALA A 517 -12.60 2.78 -8.10
N HIS A 518 -13.15 1.93 -8.98
CA HIS A 518 -12.42 0.80 -9.52
C HIS A 518 -11.89 1.09 -10.93
N VAL A 519 -10.67 0.63 -11.21
CA VAL A 519 -10.06 0.76 -12.54
C VAL A 519 -9.75 -0.62 -13.09
N HIS A 520 -10.33 -0.96 -14.23
CA HIS A 520 -10.15 -2.24 -14.90
C HIS A 520 -9.16 -2.07 -16.04
N VAL A 521 -7.95 -2.61 -15.93
CA VAL A 521 -6.92 -2.49 -16.97
C VAL A 521 -6.80 -3.78 -17.75
N GLY A 522 -6.79 -3.69 -19.08
CA GLY A 522 -6.67 -4.83 -19.98
C GLY A 522 -6.08 -4.46 -21.34
N LEU A 523 -6.16 -5.42 -22.27
CA LEU A 523 -5.75 -5.23 -23.66
C LEU A 523 -6.93 -4.76 -24.53
N PRO A 524 -6.68 -3.98 -25.59
CA PRO A 524 -7.72 -3.48 -26.50
C PRO A 524 -8.58 -4.57 -27.14
N ASP A 525 -8.02 -5.75 -27.37
CA ASP A 525 -8.68 -6.91 -27.95
C ASP A 525 -9.46 -7.75 -26.90
N GLY A 526 -9.50 -7.31 -25.65
CA GLY A 526 -10.05 -8.08 -24.53
C GLY A 526 -9.26 -9.35 -24.20
N GLY A 527 -8.07 -9.50 -24.81
CA GLY A 527 -7.15 -10.61 -24.64
C GLY A 527 -6.58 -10.70 -23.23
N GLY A 528 -5.88 -11.81 -22.95
CA GLY A 528 -5.24 -11.99 -21.65
C GLY A 528 -3.90 -11.25 -21.61
N ILE A 529 -3.64 -10.57 -20.49
CA ILE A 529 -2.29 -10.06 -20.19
C ILE A 529 -1.35 -11.27 -20.04
N PRO A 530 -0.14 -11.26 -20.66
CA PRO A 530 0.78 -12.39 -20.61
C PRO A 530 1.14 -12.78 -19.17
N LEU A 531 1.26 -14.09 -18.89
CA LEU A 531 1.55 -14.59 -17.55
C LEU A 531 2.79 -13.94 -16.93
N SER A 532 3.87 -13.79 -17.70
CA SER A 532 5.10 -13.14 -17.24
C SER A 532 4.87 -11.72 -16.74
N VAL A 533 4.00 -10.95 -17.40
CA VAL A 533 3.64 -9.60 -16.97
C VAL A 533 2.82 -9.65 -15.67
N VAL A 534 1.88 -10.58 -15.58
CA VAL A 534 1.05 -10.77 -14.39
C VAL A 534 1.89 -11.16 -13.17
N GLN A 535 2.96 -11.95 -13.35
CA GLN A 535 3.91 -12.32 -12.29
C GLN A 535 4.66 -11.11 -11.74
N HIS A 536 5.23 -10.27 -12.61
CA HIS A 536 5.91 -9.04 -12.18
C HIS A 536 4.94 -8.06 -11.52
N LEU A 537 3.72 -7.90 -12.06
CA LEU A 537 2.72 -7.04 -11.45
C LEU A 537 2.30 -7.55 -10.06
N ALA A 538 2.04 -8.85 -9.90
CA ALA A 538 1.70 -9.44 -8.62
C ALA A 538 2.81 -9.20 -7.59
N TYR A 539 4.07 -9.33 -8.00
CA TYR A 539 5.21 -9.05 -7.13
C TYR A 539 5.31 -7.57 -6.74
N LEU A 540 5.15 -6.65 -7.70
CA LEU A 540 5.12 -5.20 -7.42
C LEU A 540 3.99 -4.82 -6.46
N VAL A 541 2.79 -5.38 -6.63
CA VAL A 541 1.65 -5.17 -5.73
C VAL A 541 1.99 -5.64 -4.32
N VAL A 542 2.57 -6.84 -4.18
CA VAL A 542 2.99 -7.36 -2.85
C VAL A 542 4.04 -6.48 -2.20
N VAL A 543 5.08 -6.08 -2.94
CA VAL A 543 6.19 -5.28 -2.38
C VAL A 543 5.70 -3.91 -1.92
N TYR A 544 4.96 -3.20 -2.77
CA TYR A 544 4.59 -1.81 -2.53
C TYR A 544 3.21 -1.62 -1.88
N GLU A 545 2.54 -2.68 -1.43
CA GLU A 545 1.16 -2.60 -0.93
C GLU A 545 0.96 -1.53 0.16
N ASP A 546 1.87 -1.44 1.13
CA ASP A 546 1.77 -0.48 2.24
C ASP A 546 1.93 0.97 1.74
N GLU A 547 2.88 1.18 0.83
CA GLU A 547 3.12 2.47 0.19
C GLU A 547 1.95 2.92 -0.69
N ILE A 548 1.32 1.99 -1.41
CA ILE A 548 0.10 2.27 -2.19
C ILE A 548 -1.05 2.58 -1.24
N SER A 549 -1.19 1.82 -0.15
CA SER A 549 -2.22 2.03 0.87
C SER A 549 -2.12 3.40 1.55
N ALA A 550 -0.91 3.91 1.71
CA ALA A 550 -0.64 5.24 2.22
C ALA A 550 -1.25 6.39 1.37
N LEU A 551 -1.59 6.14 0.11
CA LEU A 551 -2.22 7.11 -0.80
C LEU A 551 -3.73 7.28 -0.58
N HIS A 552 -4.33 6.47 0.28
CA HIS A 552 -5.77 6.40 0.48
C HIS A 552 -6.19 6.71 1.92
N ALA A 553 -7.47 7.05 2.08
CA ALA A 553 -8.08 7.29 3.39
C ALA A 553 -8.00 6.04 4.28
N PRO A 554 -7.96 6.17 5.61
CA PRO A 554 -7.84 5.03 6.53
C PRO A 554 -8.90 3.95 6.32
N SER A 555 -10.14 4.31 5.97
CA SER A 555 -11.22 3.36 5.66
C SER A 555 -10.97 2.48 4.43
N ARG A 556 -9.97 2.83 3.59
CA ARG A 556 -9.52 2.04 2.43
C ARG A 556 -8.14 1.40 2.66
N ARG A 557 -7.66 1.42 3.90
CA ARG A 557 -6.45 0.73 4.34
C ARG A 557 -6.83 -0.55 5.06
N LEU A 558 -5.85 -1.43 5.20
CA LEU A 558 -6.01 -2.69 5.92
C LEU A 558 -6.40 -2.44 7.38
N ASN A 559 -7.38 -3.20 7.87
CA ASN A 559 -7.70 -3.37 9.29
C ASN A 559 -8.34 -2.15 10.01
N ILE A 560 -9.41 -1.58 9.44
CA ILE A 560 -10.34 -0.70 10.17
C ILE A 560 -11.78 -1.12 9.84
N ASP A 561 -12.37 -2.02 10.65
CA ASP A 561 -13.81 -2.30 10.89
C ASP A 561 -14.85 -2.34 9.72
N HIS A 562 -14.43 -2.21 8.46
CA HIS A 562 -15.29 -2.12 7.29
C HIS A 562 -14.93 -3.24 6.29
N GLY A 563 -15.56 -4.40 6.47
CA GLY A 563 -15.19 -5.69 5.89
C GLY A 563 -15.38 -5.88 4.37
N GLU A 564 -14.94 -4.95 3.53
CA GLU A 564 -14.99 -5.09 2.06
C GLU A 564 -13.62 -5.22 1.38
N LEU A 565 -12.54 -4.66 1.97
CA LEU A 565 -11.19 -4.73 1.41
C LEU A 565 -10.25 -5.62 2.23
N SER A 566 -9.42 -6.42 1.55
CA SER A 566 -8.40 -7.28 2.13
C SER A 566 -7.05 -7.15 1.41
N THR A 567 -5.98 -7.57 2.10
CA THR A 567 -4.59 -7.49 1.61
C THR A 567 -4.33 -8.42 0.43
N ASN A 568 -3.55 -7.97 -0.55
CA ASN A 568 -3.05 -8.86 -1.60
C ASN A 568 -1.97 -9.82 -1.08
N ARG A 569 -1.48 -9.63 0.15
CA ARG A 569 -0.48 -10.49 0.81
C ARG A 569 -1.07 -11.68 1.56
N GLU A 570 -2.39 -11.89 1.54
CA GLU A 570 -3.08 -12.91 2.34
C GLU A 570 -2.53 -14.32 2.13
N ALA A 571 -2.16 -14.66 0.89
CA ALA A 571 -1.60 -15.97 0.55
C ALA A 571 -0.12 -16.17 0.98
N PHE A 572 0.54 -15.14 1.52
CA PHE A 572 1.97 -15.11 1.80
C PHE A 572 2.30 -14.86 3.27
N PHE A 573 1.35 -15.06 4.18
CA PHE A 573 1.65 -15.07 5.62
C PHE A 573 2.57 -16.25 5.98
N ALA A 574 3.62 -15.97 6.74
CA ALA A 574 4.57 -16.94 7.27
C ALA A 574 4.03 -17.61 8.55
N GLU A 575 3.58 -16.80 9.51
CA GLU A 575 2.95 -17.25 10.76
C GLU A 575 1.82 -16.29 11.16
N CYS A 576 0.65 -16.84 11.50
CA CYS A 576 -0.59 -16.14 11.90
C CYS A 576 -1.25 -15.26 10.81
N PRO A 577 -2.30 -15.75 10.12
CA PRO A 577 -3.00 -14.97 9.08
C PRO A 577 -3.92 -13.88 9.62
N GLU A 578 -4.10 -13.78 10.94
CA GLU A 578 -4.94 -12.79 11.62
C GLU A 578 -4.16 -12.23 12.82
N PRO A 579 -4.42 -10.99 13.26
CA PRO A 579 -3.95 -10.51 14.55
C PRO A 579 -4.63 -11.33 15.65
N VAL A 580 -3.97 -12.36 16.14
CA VAL A 580 -4.51 -13.22 17.20
C VAL A 580 -3.94 -12.75 18.53
N GLU A 581 -4.84 -12.33 19.42
CA GLU A 581 -4.58 -12.30 20.85
C GLU A 581 -4.55 -13.74 21.36
N LYS A 582 -3.36 -14.29 21.54
CA LYS A 582 -3.18 -15.67 22.00
C LYS A 582 -2.54 -15.68 23.37
N TRP A 583 -3.16 -16.40 24.29
CA TRP A 583 -2.60 -16.66 25.61
C TRP A 583 -1.50 -17.71 25.49
N PHE A 584 -0.29 -17.34 25.89
CA PHE A 584 0.85 -18.22 25.99
C PHE A 584 1.10 -18.53 27.46
N LEU A 585 0.88 -19.80 27.84
CA LEU A 585 1.28 -20.28 29.15
C LEU A 585 2.79 -20.54 29.11
N ASP A 586 3.55 -19.77 29.87
CA ASP A 586 4.94 -20.09 30.12
C ASP A 586 5.01 -21.36 31.00
N PRO A 587 5.55 -22.48 30.48
CA PRO A 587 5.57 -23.75 31.19
C PRO A 587 6.53 -23.77 32.38
N LEU A 588 7.42 -22.78 32.51
CA LEU A 588 8.38 -22.66 33.62
C LEU A 588 7.84 -21.78 34.75
N THR A 589 7.10 -20.72 34.43
CA THR A 589 6.56 -19.78 35.42
C THR A 589 5.08 -19.99 35.72
N GLY A 590 4.34 -20.70 34.85
CA GLY A 590 2.89 -20.88 34.95
C GLY A 590 2.08 -19.62 34.65
N VAL A 591 2.73 -18.53 34.24
CA VAL A 591 2.09 -17.26 33.91
C VAL A 591 1.57 -17.31 32.48
N SER A 592 0.30 -16.98 32.29
CA SER A 592 -0.28 -16.80 30.95
C SER A 592 -0.06 -15.36 30.50
N THR A 593 0.66 -15.18 29.41
CA THR A 593 0.87 -13.87 28.77
C THR A 593 -0.01 -13.77 27.53
N LEU A 594 -0.78 -12.69 27.43
CA LEU A 594 -1.51 -12.37 26.20
C LEU A 594 -0.50 -11.74 25.24
N LYS A 595 -0.18 -12.43 24.14
CA LYS A 595 0.62 -11.84 23.07
C LYS A 595 -0.31 -11.47 21.92
N LYS A 596 -0.20 -10.23 21.47
CA LYS A 596 -0.74 -9.78 20.19
C LYS A 596 0.31 -10.10 19.13
N MET A 597 0.05 -11.07 18.27
CA MET A 597 0.94 -11.38 17.15
C MET A 597 0.43 -10.67 15.90
N GLU A 598 1.31 -9.90 15.24
CA GLU A 598 1.02 -9.33 13.92
C GLU A 598 1.42 -10.33 12.82
N PRO A 599 0.79 -10.28 11.63
CA PRO A 599 1.09 -11.21 10.54
C PRO A 599 2.52 -11.03 10.04
N THR A 600 3.34 -12.08 10.15
CA THR A 600 4.64 -12.10 9.47
C THR A 600 4.46 -12.55 8.03
N TYR A 601 5.21 -11.99 7.09
CA TYR A 601 5.20 -12.44 5.69
C TYR A 601 6.35 -13.40 5.40
N LEU A 602 6.15 -14.27 4.42
CA LEU A 602 7.23 -15.05 3.86
C LEU A 602 8.35 -14.12 3.33
N PRO A 603 9.62 -14.54 3.36
CA PRO A 603 10.69 -13.78 2.74
C PRO A 603 10.37 -13.48 1.27
N LEU A 604 10.71 -12.26 0.79
CA LEU A 604 10.42 -11.85 -0.59
C LEU A 604 10.98 -12.82 -1.65
N ALA A 605 12.15 -13.42 -1.41
CA ALA A 605 12.71 -14.47 -2.27
C ALA A 605 11.80 -15.70 -2.38
N GLN A 606 11.12 -16.08 -1.29
CA GLN A 606 10.16 -17.19 -1.28
C GLN A 606 8.86 -16.81 -1.99
N ILE A 607 8.34 -15.61 -1.74
CA ILE A 607 7.14 -15.10 -2.43
C ILE A 607 7.39 -15.04 -3.93
N ARG A 608 8.56 -14.53 -4.34
CA ARG A 608 8.99 -14.50 -5.73
C ARG A 608 9.01 -15.90 -6.33
N ARG A 609 9.63 -16.88 -5.67
CA ARG A 609 9.59 -18.28 -6.13
C ARG A 609 8.17 -18.81 -6.30
N MET A 610 7.25 -18.47 -5.39
CA MET A 610 5.84 -18.91 -5.47
C MET A 610 5.11 -18.29 -6.66
N LEU A 611 5.34 -16.99 -6.92
CA LEU A 611 4.72 -16.25 -8.01
C LEU A 611 5.31 -16.60 -9.38
N PHE A 612 6.59 -16.94 -9.44
CA PHE A 612 7.33 -17.25 -10.68
C PHE A 612 7.53 -18.75 -10.84
N ASP A 613 8.58 -19.32 -10.25
CA ASP A 613 9.00 -20.71 -10.46
C ASP A 613 7.88 -21.74 -10.26
N ASP A 614 7.10 -21.63 -9.19
CA ASP A 614 6.08 -22.63 -8.86
C ASP A 614 4.85 -22.48 -9.77
N VAL A 615 4.53 -21.26 -10.21
CA VAL A 615 3.53 -20.96 -11.24
C VAL A 615 3.98 -21.51 -12.60
N ASP A 616 5.22 -21.28 -13.00
CA ASP A 616 5.78 -21.76 -14.27
C ASP A 616 5.87 -23.28 -14.32
N LYS A 617 6.30 -23.92 -13.23
CA LYS A 617 6.27 -25.38 -13.09
C LYS A 617 4.86 -25.93 -13.22
N THR A 618 3.87 -25.27 -12.62
CA THR A 618 2.45 -25.67 -12.73
C THR A 618 1.92 -25.45 -14.15
N GLY A 619 2.41 -24.42 -14.83
CA GLY A 619 2.07 -24.06 -16.21
C GLY A 619 2.83 -24.84 -17.28
N ALA A 620 3.76 -25.74 -16.91
CA ALA A 620 4.54 -26.53 -17.88
C ALA A 620 3.62 -27.36 -18.78
N GLY A 621 3.41 -26.88 -20.02
CA GLY A 621 2.53 -27.49 -21.03
C GLY A 621 1.10 -26.91 -21.12
N ASP A 622 0.71 -25.98 -20.24
CA ASP A 622 -0.56 -25.23 -20.31
C ASP A 622 -0.43 -23.92 -19.49
N SER A 623 -0.17 -22.80 -20.17
CA SER A 623 -0.03 -21.49 -19.54
C SER A 623 -1.29 -21.04 -18.77
N GLY A 624 -2.46 -21.59 -19.13
CA GLY A 624 -3.71 -21.37 -18.40
C GLY A 624 -3.69 -21.98 -16.99
N LYS A 625 -2.96 -23.08 -16.76
CA LYS A 625 -2.78 -23.65 -15.40
C LYS A 625 -1.91 -22.75 -14.53
N GLY A 626 -0.83 -22.21 -15.09
CA GLY A 626 0.02 -21.24 -14.40
C GLY A 626 -0.77 -20.00 -13.99
N LEU A 627 -1.52 -19.40 -14.93
CA LEU A 627 -2.35 -18.23 -14.63
C LEU A 627 -3.41 -18.51 -13.55
N ARG A 628 -4.08 -19.66 -13.59
CA ARG A 628 -5.02 -20.07 -12.54
C ARG A 628 -4.34 -20.26 -11.19
N LYS A 629 -3.11 -20.78 -11.16
CA LYS A 629 -2.32 -20.94 -9.93
C LYS A 629 -1.95 -19.58 -9.33
N LEU A 630 -1.51 -18.62 -10.15
CA LEU A 630 -1.24 -17.26 -9.70
C LEU A 630 -2.52 -16.59 -9.18
N CYS A 631 -3.63 -16.71 -9.90
CA CYS A 631 -4.91 -16.15 -9.46
C CYS A 631 -5.46 -16.83 -8.21
N ALA A 632 -5.05 -18.07 -7.89
CA ALA A 632 -5.38 -18.68 -6.61
C ALA A 632 -4.64 -18.03 -5.42
N TYR A 633 -3.49 -17.38 -5.66
CA TYR A 633 -2.80 -16.57 -4.65
C TYR A 633 -3.34 -15.14 -4.59
N MET A 634 -3.57 -14.52 -5.75
CA MET A 634 -3.81 -13.06 -5.87
C MET A 634 -5.28 -12.69 -6.15
N GLY A 635 -6.12 -13.64 -6.52
CA GLY A 635 -7.45 -13.39 -7.08
C GLY A 635 -8.57 -13.50 -6.06
N HIS A 636 -8.93 -12.37 -5.45
CA HIS A 636 -10.13 -12.24 -4.62
C HIS A 636 -10.78 -10.87 -4.88
N LYS A 637 -12.12 -10.81 -4.88
CA LYS A 637 -12.85 -9.55 -5.11
C LYS A 637 -12.69 -8.54 -3.97
N GLY A 638 -12.33 -8.98 -2.77
CA GLY A 638 -11.99 -8.07 -1.67
C GLY A 638 -10.57 -7.52 -1.77
N HIS A 639 -9.69 -8.04 -2.62
CA HIS A 639 -8.32 -7.55 -2.66
C HIS A 639 -8.23 -6.12 -3.20
N LEU A 640 -7.23 -5.37 -2.71
CA LEU A 640 -6.85 -4.05 -3.21
C LEU A 640 -6.64 -4.04 -4.73
N VAL A 641 -6.05 -5.11 -5.26
CA VAL A 641 -5.99 -5.43 -6.70
C VAL A 641 -6.52 -6.85 -6.92
N ASN A 642 -7.61 -6.99 -7.66
CA ASN A 642 -8.22 -8.27 -7.96
C ASN A 642 -7.72 -8.83 -9.31
N PHE A 643 -7.08 -9.99 -9.24
CA PHE A 643 -6.55 -10.73 -10.40
C PHE A 643 -7.54 -11.75 -10.98
N SER A 644 -8.67 -12.02 -10.32
CA SER A 644 -9.57 -13.13 -10.70
C SER A 644 -10.15 -13.01 -12.11
N TYR A 645 -10.34 -11.79 -12.61
CA TYR A 645 -10.91 -11.56 -13.94
C TYR A 645 -9.95 -11.93 -15.09
N LEU A 646 -8.66 -12.12 -14.82
CA LEU A 646 -7.71 -12.62 -15.81
C LEU A 646 -8.00 -14.05 -16.28
N THR A 647 -8.76 -14.83 -15.50
CA THR A 647 -9.11 -16.22 -15.83
C THR A 647 -10.46 -16.38 -16.53
N ARG A 648 -11.14 -15.26 -16.85
CA ARG A 648 -12.42 -15.28 -17.55
C ARG A 648 -12.32 -15.95 -18.93
N THR A 649 -13.36 -16.71 -19.25
CA THR A 649 -13.60 -17.23 -20.60
C THR A 649 -14.05 -16.09 -21.52
N ALA A 650 -13.88 -16.25 -22.83
CA ALA A 650 -14.15 -15.17 -23.79
C ALA A 650 -15.61 -14.69 -23.77
N ASP A 651 -16.55 -15.57 -23.42
CA ASP A 651 -17.98 -15.30 -23.26
C ASP A 651 -18.34 -14.61 -21.94
N ALA A 652 -17.44 -14.61 -20.96
CA ALA A 652 -17.66 -14.00 -19.64
C ALA A 652 -17.21 -12.53 -19.55
N GLY A 653 -16.71 -11.95 -20.65
CA GLY A 653 -16.23 -10.57 -20.73
C GLY A 653 -14.69 -10.47 -20.84
N PRO A 654 -14.16 -9.24 -20.91
CA PRO A 654 -12.72 -9.01 -21.08
C PRO A 654 -11.93 -9.50 -19.86
N ARG A 655 -10.68 -9.92 -20.12
CA ARG A 655 -9.72 -10.31 -19.08
C ARG A 655 -8.96 -9.08 -18.60
N THR A 656 -9.35 -8.58 -17.43
CA THR A 656 -8.78 -7.35 -16.87
C THR A 656 -8.18 -7.59 -15.48
N LEU A 657 -7.28 -6.71 -15.07
CA LEU A 657 -6.92 -6.47 -13.67
C LEU A 657 -7.87 -5.43 -13.12
N GLU A 658 -8.40 -5.63 -11.91
CA GLU A 658 -9.32 -4.68 -11.27
C GLU A 658 -8.64 -4.07 -10.04
N PHE A 659 -8.35 -2.76 -10.09
CA PHE A 659 -7.80 -2.00 -8.96
C PHE A 659 -8.94 -1.44 -8.14
N ARG A 660 -9.10 -1.88 -6.89
CA ARG A 660 -10.27 -1.60 -6.04
C ARG A 660 -10.00 -0.64 -4.88
N GLN A 661 -8.73 -0.43 -4.53
CA GLN A 661 -8.38 0.26 -3.29
C GLN A 661 -8.89 1.71 -3.21
N HIS A 662 -8.94 2.43 -4.33
CA HIS A 662 -9.23 3.87 -4.32
C HIS A 662 -10.60 4.18 -3.72
N ALA A 663 -10.64 5.18 -2.82
CA ALA A 663 -11.88 5.69 -2.24
C ALA A 663 -12.80 6.26 -3.33
N GLY A 664 -14.10 6.15 -3.14
CA GLY A 664 -15.09 6.71 -4.05
C GLY A 664 -14.91 8.22 -4.19
N THR A 665 -14.71 8.66 -5.42
CA THR A 665 -14.50 10.06 -5.77
C THR A 665 -15.34 10.44 -6.98
N LEU A 666 -15.82 11.67 -6.99
CA LEU A 666 -16.53 12.27 -8.12
C LEU A 666 -15.70 13.36 -8.80
N GLU A 667 -14.45 13.57 -8.34
CA GLU A 667 -13.54 14.54 -8.93
C GLU A 667 -12.76 13.88 -10.06
N ALA A 668 -12.98 14.37 -11.29
CA ALA A 668 -12.42 13.74 -12.48
C ALA A 668 -10.88 13.76 -12.50
N ASP A 669 -10.25 14.82 -11.98
CA ASP A 669 -8.78 14.90 -11.89
C ASP A 669 -8.21 13.87 -10.90
N ASP A 670 -8.91 13.56 -9.81
CA ASP A 670 -8.51 12.51 -8.87
C ASP A 670 -8.52 11.12 -9.57
N VAL A 671 -9.59 10.84 -10.32
CA VAL A 671 -9.69 9.63 -11.15
C VAL A 671 -8.59 9.59 -12.22
N TYR A 672 -8.28 10.73 -12.85
CA TYR A 672 -7.22 10.84 -13.87
C TYR A 672 -5.85 10.42 -13.31
N HIS A 673 -5.45 10.95 -12.16
CA HIS A 673 -4.17 10.62 -11.54
C HIS A 673 -4.12 9.16 -11.11
N TRP A 674 -5.24 8.61 -10.60
CA TRP A 674 -5.33 7.19 -10.27
C TRP A 674 -5.23 6.27 -11.49
N VAL A 675 -5.88 6.62 -12.60
CA VAL A 675 -5.75 5.88 -13.87
C VAL A 675 -4.31 5.88 -14.39
N LEU A 676 -3.61 7.01 -14.29
CA LEU A 676 -2.19 7.08 -14.65
C LEU A 676 -1.34 6.17 -13.77
N PHE A 677 -1.63 6.13 -12.47
CA PHE A 677 -0.99 5.20 -11.53
C PHE A 677 -1.24 3.74 -11.95
N CYS A 678 -2.50 3.32 -12.07
CA CYS A 678 -2.87 1.93 -12.42
C CYS A 678 -2.26 1.48 -13.75
N THR A 679 -2.39 2.31 -14.80
CA THR A 679 -1.85 1.98 -16.12
C THR A 679 -0.32 2.06 -16.17
N GLY A 680 0.30 2.96 -15.39
CA GLY A 680 1.75 3.05 -15.24
C GLY A 680 2.33 1.79 -14.58
N LEU A 681 1.65 1.24 -13.59
CA LEU A 681 2.10 0.04 -12.87
C LEU A 681 2.07 -1.18 -13.78
N VAL A 682 1.00 -1.33 -14.57
CA VAL A 682 0.90 -2.40 -15.59
C VAL A 682 1.99 -2.24 -16.66
N ARG A 683 2.25 -1.01 -17.15
CA ARG A 683 3.33 -0.75 -18.11
C ARG A 683 4.72 -1.04 -17.56
N LEU A 684 4.97 -0.77 -16.28
CA LEU A 684 6.21 -1.14 -15.60
C LEU A 684 6.38 -2.67 -15.59
N ALA A 685 5.35 -3.42 -15.22
CA ALA A 685 5.38 -4.88 -15.22
C ALA A 685 5.65 -5.47 -16.61
N TYR A 686 5.10 -4.85 -17.67
CA TYR A 686 5.42 -5.23 -19.04
C TYR A 686 6.90 -5.05 -19.37
N ARG A 687 7.48 -3.89 -19.02
CA ARG A 687 8.91 -3.65 -19.26
C ARG A 687 9.79 -4.64 -18.51
N TYR A 688 9.43 -4.99 -17.28
CA TYR A 688 10.15 -6.02 -16.51
C TYR A 688 10.10 -7.37 -17.21
N ALA A 689 8.93 -7.79 -17.68
CA ALA A 689 8.78 -9.02 -18.43
C ALA A 689 9.54 -9.03 -19.78
N GLU A 690 9.61 -7.90 -20.49
CA GLU A 690 10.29 -7.79 -21.79
C GLU A 690 11.81 -7.74 -21.67
N THR A 691 12.33 -7.01 -20.70
CA THR A 691 13.76 -6.78 -20.51
C THR A 691 14.42 -7.82 -19.61
N GLY A 692 13.63 -8.61 -18.87
CA GLY A 692 14.11 -9.52 -17.84
C GLY A 692 14.68 -8.79 -16.62
N THR A 693 14.34 -7.51 -16.44
CA THR A 693 14.69 -6.75 -15.23
C THR A 693 13.68 -7.02 -14.12
N ASP A 694 14.13 -6.94 -12.88
CA ASP A 694 13.28 -7.10 -11.70
C ASP A 694 13.19 -5.84 -10.86
N SER A 695 12.24 -5.85 -9.93
CA SER A 695 12.16 -4.85 -8.85
C SER A 695 13.50 -4.76 -8.12
N ALA A 696 13.95 -3.53 -7.84
CA ALA A 696 15.16 -3.29 -7.05
C ALA A 696 15.05 -3.74 -5.58
N VAL A 697 13.82 -3.97 -5.11
CA VAL A 697 13.52 -4.49 -3.76
C VAL A 697 13.52 -6.03 -3.81
N GLU A 698 14.47 -6.66 -3.11
CA GLU A 698 14.67 -8.10 -3.04
C GLU A 698 14.43 -8.67 -1.62
N SER A 699 14.52 -7.82 -0.60
CA SER A 699 14.28 -8.13 0.82
C SER A 699 13.31 -7.15 1.46
N TRP A 700 12.58 -7.60 2.48
CA TRP A 700 11.77 -6.71 3.33
C TRP A 700 12.62 -5.70 4.12
N ASP A 701 13.94 -5.94 4.22
CA ASP A 701 14.92 -5.01 4.82
C ASP A 701 15.37 -3.90 3.87
N ASP A 702 15.07 -4.01 2.56
CA ASP A 702 15.42 -2.98 1.60
C ASP A 702 14.53 -1.74 1.79
N THR A 703 15.03 -0.58 1.37
CA THR A 703 14.20 0.63 1.38
C THR A 703 13.12 0.53 0.30
N ILE A 704 11.86 0.42 0.72
CA ILE A 704 10.70 0.44 -0.15
C ILE A 704 10.26 1.90 -0.30
N ASP A 705 10.60 2.53 -1.41
CA ASP A 705 10.32 3.95 -1.68
C ASP A 705 9.34 4.10 -2.85
N ILE A 706 8.17 4.69 -2.59
CA ILE A 706 7.17 4.91 -3.62
C ILE A 706 7.60 5.91 -4.70
N GLU A 707 8.51 6.85 -4.40
CA GLU A 707 9.05 7.78 -5.40
C GLU A 707 9.91 7.05 -6.43
N LEU A 708 10.65 6.02 -5.99
CA LEU A 708 11.39 5.15 -6.91
C LEU A 708 10.41 4.42 -7.84
N LEU A 709 9.33 3.83 -7.29
CA LEU A 709 8.29 3.18 -8.08
C LEU A 709 7.68 4.14 -9.10
N TRP A 710 7.31 5.35 -8.70
CA TRP A 710 6.74 6.37 -9.60
C TRP A 710 7.70 6.80 -10.70
N SER A 711 8.98 6.92 -10.35
CA SER A 711 10.06 7.20 -11.29
C SER A 711 10.17 6.09 -12.33
N GLU A 712 10.22 4.84 -11.88
CA GLU A 712 10.27 3.68 -12.75
C GLU A 712 9.04 3.60 -13.64
N MET A 713 7.82 3.76 -13.10
CA MET A 713 6.58 3.82 -13.89
C MET A 713 6.57 4.92 -14.96
N GLY A 714 7.45 5.92 -14.84
CA GLY A 714 7.45 7.08 -15.72
C GLY A 714 6.25 7.98 -15.49
N LEU A 715 5.74 8.07 -14.26
CA LEU A 715 4.60 8.94 -13.94
C LEU A 715 4.96 10.41 -14.19
N PRO A 716 4.07 11.22 -14.78
CA PRO A 716 4.29 12.65 -14.92
C PRO A 716 4.48 13.33 -13.55
N GLU A 717 5.36 14.33 -13.49
CA GLU A 717 5.64 15.04 -12.23
C GLU A 717 4.39 15.66 -11.59
N ALA A 718 3.46 16.17 -12.40
CA ALA A 718 2.18 16.67 -11.91
C ALA A 718 1.37 15.59 -11.16
N SER A 719 1.39 14.34 -11.64
CA SER A 719 0.74 13.23 -10.95
C SER A 719 1.48 12.81 -9.69
N ARG A 720 2.82 12.83 -9.70
CA ARG A 720 3.61 12.54 -8.49
C ARG A 720 3.31 13.58 -7.41
N GLU A 721 3.32 14.85 -7.76
CA GLU A 721 3.01 15.94 -6.83
C GLU A 721 1.59 15.83 -6.25
N PHE A 722 0.60 15.52 -7.10
CA PHE A 722 -0.76 15.26 -6.64
C PHE A 722 -0.81 14.10 -5.62
N LEU A 723 -0.13 12.98 -5.92
CA LEU A 723 -0.10 11.82 -5.02
C LEU A 723 0.69 12.09 -3.74
N ARG A 724 1.77 12.89 -3.78
CA ARG A 724 2.49 13.35 -2.57
C ARG A 724 1.58 14.15 -1.65
N GLN A 725 0.85 15.12 -2.21
CA GLN A 725 -0.07 15.96 -1.44
C GLN A 725 -1.17 15.11 -0.81
N LYS A 726 -1.71 14.14 -1.56
CA LYS A 726 -2.71 13.18 -1.07
C LYS A 726 -2.17 12.31 0.06
N ALA A 727 -0.95 11.77 -0.09
CA ALA A 727 -0.28 10.97 0.93
C ALA A 727 0.04 11.79 2.19
N ALA A 728 0.48 13.04 2.03
CA ALA A 728 0.77 13.95 3.14
C ALA A 728 -0.51 14.32 3.90
N PHE A 729 -1.60 14.59 3.18
CA PHE A 729 -2.91 14.84 3.78
C PHE A 729 -3.35 13.67 4.65
N TYR A 730 -3.36 12.44 4.13
CA TYR A 730 -3.80 11.31 4.95
C TYR A 730 -2.84 10.96 6.09
N ARG A 731 -1.53 11.24 5.96
CA ARG A 731 -0.58 11.16 7.07
C ARG A 731 -0.92 12.13 8.20
N GLU A 732 -1.37 13.33 7.85
CA GLU A 732 -1.75 14.35 8.84
C GLU A 732 -3.08 14.01 9.53
N VAL A 733 -4.09 13.59 8.76
CA VAL A 733 -5.44 13.30 9.30
C VAL A 733 -5.46 11.98 10.08
N ALA A 734 -4.53 11.06 9.80
CA ALA A 734 -4.46 9.77 10.48
C ALA A 734 -2.99 9.32 10.65
N PRO A 735 -2.22 9.95 11.56
CA PRO A 735 -0.81 9.62 11.78
C PRO A 735 -0.61 8.18 12.28
N ASP A 736 -1.61 7.63 12.98
CA ASP A 736 -1.55 6.29 13.58
C ASP A 736 -1.84 5.16 12.57
N CYS A 737 -2.44 5.46 11.40
CA CYS A 737 -2.69 4.45 10.36
C CYS A 737 -1.53 4.28 9.36
N HIS A 738 -0.39 4.92 9.65
CA HIS A 738 0.93 4.60 9.12
C HIS A 738 1.81 3.92 10.19
N ALA A 739 1.20 3.32 11.22
CA ALA A 739 1.93 2.41 12.09
C ALA A 739 2.74 1.43 11.22
N PRO A 740 3.98 1.10 11.64
CA PRO A 740 5.05 0.56 10.79
C PRO A 740 4.58 -0.70 10.01
N PRO A 741 5.31 -1.14 8.95
CA PRO A 741 4.93 -2.32 8.18
C PRO A 741 4.51 -3.45 9.12
N LEU A 742 3.54 -4.26 8.69
CA LEU A 742 2.85 -5.32 9.46
C LEU A 742 3.77 -6.36 10.15
N TRP A 743 5.09 -6.17 10.14
CA TRP A 743 6.04 -6.82 11.01
C TRP A 743 6.53 -5.88 12.14
N ARG A 744 6.01 -6.05 13.36
CA ARG A 744 6.79 -5.85 14.61
C ARG A 744 6.26 -6.78 15.68
N GLU A 745 7.19 -7.43 16.40
CA GLU A 745 6.86 -7.96 17.73
C GLU A 745 6.47 -6.80 18.64
N TYR A 746 5.23 -6.80 19.13
CA TYR A 746 4.81 -5.91 20.21
C TYR A 746 5.18 -6.55 21.55
N ALA A 747 5.87 -5.78 22.39
CA ALA A 747 6.23 -6.18 23.74
C ALA A 747 5.05 -6.01 24.71
N GLU A 748 4.79 -7.10 25.45
CA GLU A 748 4.18 -7.27 26.79
C GLU A 748 3.22 -6.19 27.33
N PHE A 749 1.96 -6.59 27.54
CA PHE A 749 1.19 -6.09 28.67
C PHE A 749 1.54 -6.91 29.91
N ALA A 750 2.33 -6.33 30.81
CA ALA A 750 2.49 -6.86 32.16
C ALA A 750 1.21 -6.62 32.96
N ASP A 751 0.87 -7.62 33.76
CA ASP A 751 -0.38 -7.91 34.47
C ASP A 751 -0.74 -6.89 35.58
N SER A 752 -0.69 -5.58 35.30
CA SER A 752 -1.02 -4.54 36.27
C SER A 752 -2.53 -4.38 36.54
N ASP A 753 -3.38 -5.02 35.72
CA ASP A 753 -4.84 -5.03 35.91
C ASP A 753 -5.39 -6.31 36.56
N ALA A 754 -4.69 -7.45 36.47
CA ALA A 754 -5.15 -8.68 37.15
C ALA A 754 -4.95 -8.64 38.67
N GLU A 755 -3.99 -7.86 39.18
CA GLU A 755 -3.83 -7.63 40.62
C GLU A 755 -4.96 -6.79 41.21
N ARG A 756 -5.48 -5.80 40.46
CA ARG A 756 -6.64 -4.99 40.90
C ARG A 756 -7.95 -5.77 40.94
N VAL A 757 -8.14 -6.72 40.03
CA VAL A 757 -9.34 -7.58 40.01
C VAL A 757 -9.28 -8.61 41.14
N ARG A 758 -8.09 -9.17 41.46
CA ARG A 758 -7.93 -10.09 42.61
C ARG A 758 -8.07 -9.39 43.97
N GLU A 759 -7.56 -8.17 44.14
CA GLU A 759 -7.73 -7.42 45.40
C GLU A 759 -9.18 -6.96 45.61
N ALA A 760 -9.91 -6.61 44.54
CA ALA A 760 -11.32 -6.26 44.62
C ALA A 760 -12.21 -7.46 44.98
N ASP A 761 -11.93 -8.65 44.43
CA ASP A 761 -12.67 -9.87 44.73
C ASP A 761 -12.34 -10.43 46.13
N LEU A 762 -11.10 -10.26 46.62
CA LEU A 762 -10.72 -10.63 47.99
C LEU A 762 -11.31 -9.67 49.03
N ALA A 763 -11.42 -8.37 48.73
CA ALA A 763 -12.09 -7.40 49.60
C ALA A 763 -13.62 -7.62 49.66
N ALA A 764 -14.24 -8.05 48.56
CA ALA A 764 -15.66 -8.41 48.52
C ALA A 764 -15.96 -9.73 49.27
N ALA A 765 -15.01 -10.67 49.30
CA ALA A 765 -15.15 -11.95 50.02
C ALA A 765 -14.93 -11.84 51.54
N SER A 766 -14.24 -10.80 52.03
CA SER A 766 -14.00 -10.59 53.47
C SER A 766 -15.07 -9.75 54.19
N GLY A 767 -16.08 -9.23 53.48
CA GLY A 767 -17.09 -8.32 54.03
C GLY A 767 -18.38 -8.98 54.54
N ALA A 768 -18.45 -10.31 54.59
CA ALA A 768 -19.65 -11.04 54.99
C ALA A 768 -19.35 -12.03 56.13
N GLU A 769 -18.92 -11.52 57.28
CA GLU A 769 -19.18 -12.12 58.61
C GLU A 769 -18.60 -11.23 59.73
N SER A 770 -19.51 -10.63 60.52
CA SER A 770 -19.42 -10.13 61.91
C SER A 770 -19.98 -8.72 62.11
N ASP A 771 -21.14 -8.71 62.77
CA ASP A 771 -21.90 -7.66 63.51
C ASP A 771 -22.26 -6.31 62.85
#